data_AF-A0A357KZB6-F1
#
_entry.id   AF-A0A357KZB6-F1
#
_cell.length_a   1.000
_cell.length_b   1.000
_cell.length_c   1.000
_cell.angle_alpha   90.00
_cell.angle_beta   90.00
_cell.angle_gamma   90.00
#
_symmetry.space_group_name_H-M   'P 1'
#
loop_
_entity.id
_entity.type
_entity.pdbx_description
1 polymer ?
#
loop_
_entity_poly.entity_id
_entity_poly.type
_entity_poly.pdbx_seq_one_letter_code
_entity_poly.pdbx_strand_id
1 'polypeptide(L)'
;MTSTTGAGSGSARASAKAAMHVAAIAAKAAARFFMCPRPVRPQPEIQILPVVGRLANGGGLRFGKAACAAARQSGNSPPNTSKWRSPSAARSPSPMSRFLAAVAALVVLLAAIVLLAPGLVPAKTYKGRLEAEASKALGRAVTLGDDISFKIIPQTAFSVTDLVIANAEGFAGDHLARVERADIGVKLMPLFGGRVEIARFVLTRPDLNLQKAKSGAVNWNLASSSAPQDEGAPAQTPKELSLGDVRLVDGKAVYADGAAGKTYTLDAINADVRLASLAEPLEVNGAMNFQGAPATVNVVLTNLADLLAKKDTNLKLDLTLGDAAVGADLAVAGGDALAYSGPISVNAPNLPALAKLFDIQLADAPGFDRLTLTGEAKGAASSLALADAKIGFDAIDADGDLKLDWSGAKPMATGALSTNALDLRPYMPPPVEGAEGFPAWSDAKMDFTSLRNIDADIDMSAGKVFLNDIETGAARMRLKIAGARMTADIPQIGFYKGGGSGKLVVDAAKATPSIAGDFKMASVDANPFTVDLMKMDRVLGLGGFTLTFNATGSSQKAIMESLDGKGGFDLADGALKGINIAKIAASVTKLYEGGLTNPAAVTSAIAEARRPDERTDFSKFLTTFTIVDGQMQAPDIQLEGPYLTMTGVGKVNLPGQAVDIRLLPRASASADGKEGRKVAIPVKIGGTFSAPTVGVDIEALVRGRAEQTVKGLLDNALGGKGAAADPGKALLDGILGREKTPAAPDGATAPASEAAPAAEEDPAKSLAGEALKGLFGRKKQPPAEEKETTDAPN
;
A
#
# COMPACT_ATOMS: atom_id res chain seq x y z
N MET A 1 -14.22 -14.09 46.72
CA MET A 1 -15.39 -13.33 46.24
C MET A 1 -14.93 -12.59 44.99
N THR A 2 -15.11 -13.18 43.80
CA THR A 2 -16.31 -13.13 42.92
C THR A 2 -16.35 -11.88 42.04
N SER A 3 -16.04 -12.09 40.74
CA SER A 3 -16.80 -11.66 39.53
C SER A 3 -16.94 -10.14 39.21
N THR A 4 -16.95 -9.63 37.96
CA THR A 4 -17.10 -10.27 36.62
C THR A 4 -16.66 -9.34 35.46
N THR A 5 -16.01 -9.91 34.42
CA THR A 5 -16.07 -9.66 32.95
C THR A 5 -16.12 -8.27 32.25
N GLY A 6 -15.40 -8.17 31.11
CA GLY A 6 -15.64 -7.25 29.99
C GLY A 6 -14.43 -7.10 29.02
N ALA A 7 -14.00 -8.12 28.27
CA ALA A 7 -14.46 -8.49 26.91
C ALA A 7 -14.09 -7.49 25.78
N GLY A 8 -13.11 -7.84 24.92
CA GLY A 8 -12.76 -7.02 23.73
C GLY A 8 -11.40 -7.28 23.05
N SER A 9 -11.02 -8.53 22.73
CA SER A 9 -9.71 -8.84 22.10
C SER A 9 -9.68 -10.15 21.28
N GLY A 10 -10.68 -10.37 20.41
CA GLY A 10 -10.85 -11.64 19.69
C GLY A 10 -10.65 -11.63 18.17
N SER A 11 -10.87 -10.48 17.51
CA SER A 11 -11.23 -10.49 16.08
C SER A 11 -10.06 -10.58 15.09
N ALA A 12 -8.89 -10.01 15.40
CA ALA A 12 -7.81 -9.85 14.42
C ALA A 12 -7.00 -11.14 14.17
N ARG A 13 -6.91 -12.05 15.15
CA ARG A 13 -6.12 -13.29 15.08
C ARG A 13 -6.71 -14.37 14.16
N ALA A 14 -7.95 -14.20 13.67
CA ALA A 14 -8.70 -15.21 12.94
C ALA A 14 -8.57 -15.15 11.40
N SER A 15 -8.04 -14.06 10.84
CA SER A 15 -8.04 -13.83 9.38
C SER A 15 -6.82 -14.45 8.70
N ALA A 16 -5.60 -14.16 9.17
CA ALA A 16 -4.37 -14.71 8.58
C ALA A 16 -4.26 -16.25 8.68
N LYS A 17 -4.87 -16.86 9.71
CA LYS A 17 -4.86 -18.31 9.93
C LYS A 17 -5.73 -19.10 8.93
N ALA A 18 -6.64 -18.42 8.21
CA ALA A 18 -7.61 -19.05 7.32
C ALA A 18 -7.02 -19.39 5.93
N ALA A 19 -6.17 -18.53 5.37
CA ALA A 19 -5.58 -18.75 4.04
C ALA A 19 -4.73 -20.03 3.97
N MET A 20 -3.91 -20.31 5.00
CA MET A 20 -3.13 -21.56 5.08
C MET A 20 -3.95 -22.80 5.43
N HIS A 21 -5.15 -22.67 6.01
CA HIS A 21 -5.96 -23.85 6.35
C HIS A 21 -6.50 -24.57 5.11
N VAL A 22 -6.75 -23.85 4.00
CA VAL A 22 -7.30 -24.46 2.78
C VAL A 22 -6.30 -25.43 2.14
N ALA A 23 -5.01 -25.06 2.07
CA ALA A 23 -3.96 -25.94 1.56
C ALA A 23 -3.68 -27.16 2.47
N ALA A 24 -3.73 -26.98 3.80
CA ALA A 24 -3.45 -28.04 4.76
C ALA A 24 -4.56 -29.10 4.90
N ILE A 25 -5.80 -28.78 4.52
CA ILE A 25 -6.95 -29.69 4.66
C ILE A 25 -6.97 -30.74 3.53
N ALA A 26 -6.55 -30.40 2.32
CA ALA A 26 -6.48 -31.33 1.19
C ALA A 26 -5.59 -32.56 1.47
N ALA A 27 -4.48 -32.38 2.20
CA ALA A 27 -3.58 -33.46 2.60
C ALA A 27 -4.17 -34.40 3.68
N LYS A 28 -5.18 -33.95 4.45
CA LYS A 28 -5.59 -34.62 5.69
C LYS A 28 -6.77 -35.60 5.53
N ALA A 29 -7.55 -35.47 4.45
CA ALA A 29 -8.68 -36.37 4.14
C ALA A 29 -8.25 -37.77 3.63
N ALA A 30 -6.95 -37.96 3.37
CA ALA A 30 -6.35 -39.11 2.71
C ALA A 30 -6.21 -40.38 3.58
N ALA A 31 -6.51 -40.36 4.89
CA ALA A 31 -5.96 -41.36 5.81
C ALA A 31 -6.89 -41.99 6.87
N ARG A 32 -7.35 -43.23 6.58
CA ARG A 32 -7.53 -44.43 7.47
C ARG A 32 -8.94 -45.02 7.65
N PHE A 33 -9.03 -46.33 7.40
CA PHE A 33 -9.54 -47.45 8.24
C PHE A 33 -9.12 -48.79 7.56
N PHE A 34 -9.10 -50.01 8.13
CA PHE A 34 -9.34 -50.53 9.50
C PHE A 34 -8.38 -51.72 9.82
N MET A 35 -8.79 -52.73 10.61
CA MET A 35 -8.00 -53.86 11.17
C MET A 35 -8.93 -55.12 11.32
N CYS A 36 -8.56 -56.40 11.54
CA CYS A 36 -7.31 -57.21 11.71
C CYS A 36 -7.67 -58.71 11.39
N PRO A 37 -7.00 -59.85 11.81
CA PRO A 37 -5.81 -60.08 12.64
C PRO A 37 -4.69 -61.02 12.04
N ARG A 38 -3.73 -61.42 12.89
CA ARG A 38 -2.41 -62.08 12.64
C ARG A 38 -2.45 -63.64 12.85
N PRO A 39 -1.33 -64.44 12.93
CA PRO A 39 0.13 -64.19 12.73
C PRO A 39 0.93 -65.28 11.95
N VAL A 40 2.26 -65.08 11.75
CA VAL A 40 3.42 -66.02 11.94
C VAL A 40 4.72 -65.51 11.22
N ARG A 41 5.93 -65.90 11.69
CA ARG A 41 7.29 -65.58 11.15
C ARG A 41 8.00 -66.88 10.63
N PRO A 42 9.31 -66.95 10.25
CA PRO A 42 10.29 -65.99 9.66
C PRO A 42 11.15 -66.53 8.46
N GLN A 43 11.82 -65.62 7.70
CA GLN A 43 13.14 -65.79 6.98
C GLN A 43 13.28 -66.87 5.86
N PRO A 44 14.36 -66.92 5.03
CA PRO A 44 15.46 -65.97 4.77
C PRO A 44 15.73 -65.59 3.29
N GLU A 45 16.74 -64.72 3.10
CA GLU A 45 17.69 -64.51 1.97
C GLU A 45 17.46 -65.08 0.54
N ILE A 46 17.87 -64.28 -0.47
CA ILE A 46 18.92 -64.65 -1.44
C ILE A 46 19.46 -63.38 -2.14
N GLN A 47 20.79 -63.24 -2.24
CA GLN A 47 21.49 -62.26 -3.07
C GLN A 47 21.64 -62.79 -4.50
N ILE A 48 21.82 -61.92 -5.51
CA ILE A 48 22.86 -62.05 -6.55
C ILE A 48 23.00 -60.73 -7.34
N LEU A 49 24.24 -60.45 -7.75
CA LEU A 49 24.77 -59.22 -8.36
C LEU A 49 24.71 -59.30 -9.94
N PRO A 50 25.22 -58.31 -10.71
CA PRO A 50 24.60 -57.88 -11.97
C PRO A 50 25.29 -58.40 -13.25
N VAL A 51 24.74 -58.06 -14.41
CA VAL A 51 25.45 -58.13 -15.70
C VAL A 51 25.36 -56.79 -16.44
N VAL A 52 26.48 -56.39 -17.06
CA VAL A 52 26.72 -55.07 -17.65
C VAL A 52 26.50 -55.07 -19.17
N GLY A 53 25.69 -54.10 -19.62
CA GLY A 53 25.86 -53.21 -20.78
C GLY A 53 26.42 -53.68 -22.14
N ARG A 54 25.69 -53.30 -23.21
CA ARG A 54 26.13 -52.56 -24.43
C ARG A 54 24.86 -52.24 -25.28
N LEU A 55 24.62 -51.01 -25.73
CA LEU A 55 25.18 -50.35 -26.94
C LEU A 55 24.97 -51.19 -28.23
N ALA A 56 24.43 -50.68 -29.34
CA ALA A 56 23.95 -49.32 -29.64
C ALA A 56 23.03 -49.29 -30.89
N ASN A 57 22.39 -48.13 -31.11
CA ASN A 57 22.00 -47.53 -32.39
C ASN A 57 21.42 -48.37 -33.54
N GLY A 58 20.26 -47.90 -34.04
CA GLY A 58 20.33 -47.15 -35.32
C GLY A 58 19.35 -47.52 -36.42
N GLY A 59 18.29 -46.70 -36.57
CA GLY A 59 17.68 -46.33 -37.86
C GLY A 59 16.88 -47.39 -38.64
N GLY A 60 15.71 -47.00 -39.17
CA GLY A 60 14.94 -47.91 -40.03
C GLY A 60 13.53 -47.41 -40.36
N LEU A 61 13.41 -46.32 -41.11
CA LEU A 61 12.12 -45.81 -41.58
C LEU A 61 11.55 -46.64 -42.75
N ARG A 62 10.22 -46.83 -42.70
CA ARG A 62 9.23 -46.67 -43.81
C ARG A 62 8.88 -47.82 -44.79
N PHE A 63 7.55 -47.87 -44.98
CA PHE A 63 6.74 -48.20 -46.17
C PHE A 63 6.56 -49.66 -46.65
N GLY A 64 5.31 -49.97 -47.02
CA GLY A 64 4.87 -51.20 -47.69
C GLY A 64 3.34 -51.32 -47.74
N LYS A 65 2.69 -50.76 -48.76
CA LYS A 65 1.22 -50.83 -48.96
C LYS A 65 0.84 -51.89 -50.03
N ALA A 66 -0.14 -52.72 -49.68
CA ALA A 66 -1.28 -53.14 -50.52
C ALA A 66 -1.08 -54.02 -51.79
N ALA A 67 -2.25 -54.46 -52.31
CA ALA A 67 -2.54 -55.28 -53.50
C ALA A 67 -2.17 -56.79 -53.38
N CYS A 68 -3.05 -57.80 -53.50
CA CYS A 68 -4.35 -58.04 -54.19
C CYS A 68 -4.23 -58.80 -55.53
N ALA A 69 -4.50 -60.12 -55.44
CA ALA A 69 -5.29 -60.97 -56.33
C ALA A 69 -4.91 -61.28 -57.82
N ALA A 70 -4.97 -62.59 -58.11
CA ALA A 70 -5.66 -63.26 -59.24
C ALA A 70 -4.93 -63.66 -60.55
N ALA A 71 -4.92 -64.98 -60.81
CA ALA A 71 -5.07 -65.67 -62.10
C ALA A 71 -5.48 -67.15 -61.79
N ARG A 72 -6.57 -67.73 -62.31
CA ARG A 72 -6.78 -68.34 -63.66
C ARG A 72 -5.80 -69.51 -63.93
N GLN A 73 -6.13 -70.67 -64.51
CA GLN A 73 -7.31 -71.26 -65.21
C GLN A 73 -7.12 -72.81 -65.20
N SER A 74 -7.97 -73.75 -65.67
CA SER A 74 -9.34 -73.86 -66.27
C SER A 74 -9.78 -75.36 -66.26
N GLY A 75 -11.01 -75.71 -66.70
CA GLY A 75 -11.34 -77.10 -67.11
C GLY A 75 -12.78 -77.60 -66.83
N ASN A 76 -13.60 -77.76 -67.87
CA ASN A 76 -14.97 -78.35 -67.81
C ASN A 76 -14.92 -79.89 -67.65
N SER A 77 -15.87 -80.56 -66.99
CA SER A 77 -17.19 -80.94 -67.57
C SER A 77 -18.12 -81.61 -66.54
N PRO A 78 -19.47 -81.63 -66.75
CA PRO A 78 -20.47 -82.12 -65.77
C PRO A 78 -20.95 -83.57 -66.10
N PRO A 79 -21.82 -84.20 -65.27
CA PRO A 79 -23.26 -83.93 -65.36
C PRO A 79 -24.00 -83.83 -64.01
N ASN A 80 -25.22 -83.28 -64.08
CA ASN A 80 -26.21 -83.19 -63.00
C ASN A 80 -27.14 -84.42 -63.00
N THR A 81 -27.40 -85.04 -61.85
CA THR A 81 -28.77 -85.52 -61.52
C THR A 81 -29.01 -85.55 -60.00
N SER A 82 -30.28 -85.34 -59.63
CA SER A 82 -30.83 -85.19 -58.28
C SER A 82 -31.23 -86.52 -57.59
N LYS A 83 -31.23 -86.58 -56.24
CA LYS A 83 -32.43 -86.72 -55.37
C LYS A 83 -32.14 -87.26 -53.93
N TRP A 84 -32.56 -86.47 -52.93
CA TRP A 84 -33.23 -86.80 -51.65
C TRP A 84 -32.77 -87.89 -50.63
N ARG A 85 -32.80 -87.45 -49.34
CA ARG A 85 -33.05 -88.14 -48.04
C ARG A 85 -31.92 -88.92 -47.29
N SER A 86 -31.38 -88.20 -46.29
CA SER A 86 -31.14 -88.51 -44.86
C SER A 86 -31.60 -89.85 -44.22
N PRO A 87 -31.14 -90.22 -42.99
CA PRO A 87 -29.90 -89.84 -42.26
C PRO A 87 -29.21 -90.98 -41.45
N SER A 88 -28.18 -90.60 -40.67
CA SER A 88 -27.76 -91.14 -39.35
C SER A 88 -26.73 -92.27 -39.24
N ALA A 89 -25.59 -91.93 -38.63
CA ALA A 89 -24.94 -92.67 -37.54
C ALA A 89 -23.99 -91.73 -36.78
N ALA A 90 -24.32 -91.38 -35.53
CA ALA A 90 -23.49 -90.48 -34.72
C ALA A 90 -22.37 -91.24 -34.00
N ARG A 91 -21.14 -90.72 -34.01
CA ARG A 91 -20.08 -91.17 -33.08
C ARG A 91 -20.22 -90.48 -31.73
N SER A 92 -20.06 -91.23 -30.65
CA SER A 92 -20.07 -90.72 -29.28
C SER A 92 -18.86 -89.83 -28.99
N PRO A 93 -19.03 -88.65 -28.36
CA PRO A 93 -17.90 -87.85 -27.89
C PRO A 93 -17.33 -88.40 -26.57
N SER A 94 -16.00 -88.30 -26.43
CA SER A 94 -15.25 -88.75 -25.25
C SER A 94 -15.53 -87.90 -24.00
N PRO A 95 -15.35 -88.44 -22.77
CA PRO A 95 -15.69 -87.74 -21.52
C PRO A 95 -14.97 -86.39 -21.34
N MET A 96 -13.76 -86.25 -21.90
CA MET A 96 -12.97 -85.02 -21.79
C MET A 96 -13.59 -83.84 -22.57
N SER A 97 -14.25 -84.09 -23.70
CA SER A 97 -14.95 -83.03 -24.44
C SER A 97 -16.25 -82.59 -23.75
N ARG A 98 -16.93 -83.50 -23.03
CA ARG A 98 -18.10 -83.17 -22.21
C ARG A 98 -17.71 -82.35 -20.98
N PHE A 99 -16.56 -82.64 -20.37
CA PHE A 99 -16.01 -81.82 -19.30
C PHE A 99 -15.61 -80.42 -19.79
N LEU A 100 -14.88 -80.31 -20.91
CA LEU A 100 -14.53 -79.01 -21.50
C LEU A 100 -15.76 -78.22 -21.95
N ALA A 101 -16.78 -78.86 -22.53
CA ALA A 101 -18.03 -78.22 -22.88
C ALA A 101 -18.84 -77.78 -21.65
N ALA A 102 -18.82 -78.56 -20.55
CA ALA A 102 -19.46 -78.17 -19.30
C ALA A 102 -18.74 -77.00 -18.61
N VAL A 103 -17.41 -76.97 -18.63
CA VAL A 103 -16.61 -75.84 -18.12
C VAL A 103 -16.81 -74.60 -19.00
N ALA A 104 -16.80 -74.74 -20.33
CA ALA A 104 -17.09 -73.64 -21.25
C ALA A 104 -18.53 -73.12 -21.08
N ALA A 105 -19.52 -74.01 -20.92
CA ALA A 105 -20.90 -73.65 -20.64
C ALA A 105 -21.05 -73.00 -19.25
N LEU A 106 -20.30 -73.43 -18.24
CA LEU A 106 -20.27 -72.80 -16.92
C LEU A 106 -19.61 -71.42 -16.97
N VAL A 107 -18.54 -71.24 -17.75
CA VAL A 107 -17.89 -69.93 -17.96
C VAL A 107 -18.80 -69.00 -18.76
N VAL A 108 -19.50 -69.49 -19.79
CA VAL A 108 -20.49 -68.72 -20.54
C VAL A 108 -21.72 -68.42 -19.70
N LEU A 109 -22.17 -69.34 -18.83
CA LEU A 109 -23.26 -69.12 -17.88
C LEU A 109 -22.87 -68.12 -16.79
N LEU A 110 -21.65 -68.21 -16.24
CA LEU A 110 -21.12 -67.22 -15.30
C LEU A 110 -20.92 -65.86 -15.97
N ALA A 111 -20.41 -65.83 -17.21
CA ALA A 111 -20.31 -64.60 -17.99
C ALA A 111 -21.69 -64.02 -18.28
N ALA A 112 -22.69 -64.83 -18.65
CA ALA A 112 -24.07 -64.39 -18.87
C ALA A 112 -24.74 -63.94 -17.57
N ILE A 113 -24.52 -64.62 -16.44
CA ILE A 113 -24.97 -64.19 -15.11
C ILE A 113 -24.30 -62.86 -14.75
N VAL A 114 -23.00 -62.67 -14.98
CA VAL A 114 -22.30 -61.39 -14.74
C VAL A 114 -22.76 -60.29 -15.71
N LEU A 115 -23.15 -60.62 -16.94
CA LEU A 115 -23.67 -59.70 -17.94
C LEU A 115 -25.14 -59.30 -17.68
N LEU A 116 -25.94 -60.21 -17.10
CA LEU A 116 -27.36 -60.02 -16.79
C LEU A 116 -27.59 -59.53 -15.35
N ALA A 117 -26.68 -59.80 -14.41
CA ALA A 117 -26.76 -59.38 -13.00
C ALA A 117 -26.98 -57.87 -12.78
N PRO A 118 -26.43 -56.94 -13.60
CA PRO A 118 -26.75 -55.52 -13.49
C PRO A 118 -28.24 -55.20 -13.62
N GLY A 119 -29.01 -56.04 -14.32
CA GLY A 119 -30.46 -55.91 -14.45
C GLY A 119 -31.28 -56.63 -13.37
N LEU A 120 -30.64 -57.40 -12.47
CA LEU A 120 -31.30 -58.27 -11.49
C LEU A 120 -31.34 -57.71 -10.06
N VAL A 121 -30.62 -56.62 -9.76
CA VAL A 121 -30.66 -55.97 -8.45
C VAL A 121 -31.06 -54.49 -8.58
N PRO A 122 -32.25 -54.08 -8.07
CA PRO A 122 -32.65 -52.68 -8.08
C PRO A 122 -31.68 -51.82 -7.27
N ALA A 123 -31.15 -50.75 -7.88
CA ALA A 123 -30.18 -49.87 -7.22
C ALA A 123 -30.71 -49.22 -5.93
N LYS A 124 -32.04 -49.09 -5.81
CA LYS A 124 -32.74 -48.64 -4.59
C LYS A 124 -32.37 -49.44 -3.33
N THR A 125 -31.99 -50.71 -3.46
CA THR A 125 -31.58 -51.56 -2.31
C THR A 125 -30.22 -51.15 -1.73
N TYR A 126 -29.34 -50.55 -2.53
CA TYR A 126 -28.01 -50.12 -2.09
C TYR A 126 -27.97 -48.67 -1.61
N LYS A 127 -28.84 -47.80 -2.16
CA LYS A 127 -28.96 -46.38 -1.82
C LYS A 127 -28.89 -46.11 -0.31
N GLY A 128 -29.83 -46.65 0.47
CA GLY A 128 -29.92 -46.37 1.91
C GLY A 128 -28.70 -46.86 2.72
N ARG A 129 -27.98 -47.88 2.24
CA ARG A 129 -26.75 -48.35 2.90
C ARG A 129 -25.54 -47.48 2.53
N LEU A 130 -25.46 -47.02 1.29
CA LEU A 130 -24.45 -46.06 0.85
C LEU A 130 -24.63 -44.71 1.56
N GLU A 131 -25.87 -44.22 1.64
CA GLU A 131 -26.22 -43.01 2.40
C GLU A 131 -25.85 -43.14 3.88
N ALA A 132 -26.20 -44.25 4.54
CA ALA A 132 -25.89 -44.46 5.95
C ALA A 132 -24.37 -44.52 6.24
N GLU A 133 -23.59 -45.29 5.45
CA GLU A 133 -22.14 -45.40 5.66
C GLU A 133 -21.40 -44.11 5.24
N ALA A 134 -21.81 -43.45 4.15
CA ALA A 134 -21.26 -42.15 3.77
C ALA A 134 -21.57 -41.09 4.85
N SER A 135 -22.80 -41.09 5.39
CA SER A 135 -23.19 -40.15 6.42
C SER A 135 -22.41 -40.35 7.72
N LYS A 136 -22.19 -41.61 8.10
CA LYS A 136 -21.37 -41.99 9.26
C LYS A 136 -19.89 -41.65 9.07
N ALA A 137 -19.35 -41.83 7.87
CA ALA A 137 -17.95 -41.53 7.55
C ALA A 137 -17.68 -40.01 7.48
N LEU A 138 -18.62 -39.22 6.97
CA LEU A 138 -18.51 -37.76 6.83
C LEU A 138 -19.03 -37.00 8.07
N GLY A 139 -19.71 -37.69 8.99
CA GLY A 139 -20.34 -37.11 10.18
C GLY A 139 -21.55 -36.22 9.88
N ARG A 140 -22.21 -36.40 8.71
CA ARG A 140 -23.31 -35.54 8.21
C ARG A 140 -24.27 -36.32 7.36
N ALA A 141 -25.54 -35.90 7.30
CA ALA A 141 -26.48 -36.49 6.36
C ALA A 141 -26.00 -36.33 4.90
N VAL A 142 -25.88 -37.47 4.21
CA VAL A 142 -25.64 -37.57 2.78
C VAL A 142 -26.85 -38.23 2.14
N THR A 143 -27.43 -37.57 1.15
CA THR A 143 -28.55 -38.09 0.35
C THR A 143 -28.13 -38.23 -1.10
N LEU A 144 -28.61 -39.26 -1.77
CA LEU A 144 -28.32 -39.56 -3.17
C LEU A 144 -29.60 -39.46 -4.00
N GLY A 145 -29.48 -39.24 -5.31
CA GLY A 145 -30.58 -39.33 -6.27
C GLY A 145 -31.19 -40.72 -6.36
N ASP A 146 -32.28 -40.85 -7.12
CA ASP A 146 -32.91 -42.16 -7.39
C ASP A 146 -32.28 -42.90 -8.58
N ASP A 147 -31.53 -42.20 -9.45
CA ASP A 147 -30.77 -42.78 -10.56
C ASP A 147 -29.33 -43.11 -10.12
N ILE A 148 -29.15 -44.36 -9.71
CA ILE A 148 -27.84 -44.96 -9.43
C ILE A 148 -27.62 -46.06 -10.48
N SER A 149 -26.61 -45.89 -11.34
CA SER A 149 -26.29 -46.86 -12.39
C SER A 149 -24.91 -47.48 -12.19
N PHE A 150 -24.80 -48.77 -12.49
CA PHE A 150 -23.55 -49.53 -12.40
C PHE A 150 -23.13 -50.03 -13.78
N LYS A 151 -21.91 -49.71 -14.19
CA LYS A 151 -21.29 -50.17 -15.44
C LYS A 151 -20.13 -51.09 -15.08
N ILE A 152 -20.05 -52.26 -15.72
CA ILE A 152 -19.00 -53.27 -15.44
C ILE A 152 -17.90 -53.27 -16.51
N ILE A 153 -18.26 -52.98 -17.78
CA ILE A 153 -17.40 -53.14 -18.96
C ILE A 153 -17.43 -51.82 -19.76
N PRO A 154 -16.29 -51.29 -20.27
CA PRO A 154 -14.93 -51.83 -20.17
C PRO A 154 -14.23 -51.59 -18.82
N GLN A 155 -14.80 -50.77 -17.93
CA GLN A 155 -14.30 -50.55 -16.57
C GLN A 155 -15.47 -50.53 -15.58
N THR A 156 -15.20 -50.96 -14.34
CA THR A 156 -16.19 -50.98 -13.26
C THR A 156 -16.39 -49.59 -12.67
N ALA A 157 -17.58 -49.02 -12.85
CA ALA A 157 -17.92 -47.68 -12.37
C ALA A 157 -19.34 -47.62 -11.80
N PHE A 158 -19.46 -47.00 -10.64
CA PHE A 158 -20.71 -46.58 -10.02
C PHE A 158 -20.98 -45.13 -10.41
N SER A 159 -22.19 -44.84 -10.86
CA SER A 159 -22.64 -43.48 -11.12
C SER A 159 -23.82 -43.14 -10.24
N VAL A 160 -23.78 -41.97 -9.62
CA VAL A 160 -24.86 -41.47 -8.76
C VAL A 160 -25.22 -40.05 -9.17
N THR A 161 -26.51 -39.78 -9.35
CA THR A 161 -27.03 -38.42 -9.56
C THR A 161 -27.38 -37.75 -8.23
N ASP A 162 -27.50 -36.43 -8.24
CA ASP A 162 -28.03 -35.61 -7.14
C ASP A 162 -27.48 -35.97 -5.74
N LEU A 163 -26.15 -36.08 -5.64
CA LEU A 163 -25.48 -36.29 -4.36
C LEU A 163 -25.49 -34.97 -3.58
N VAL A 164 -26.07 -34.97 -2.39
CA VAL A 164 -26.10 -33.79 -1.50
C VAL A 164 -25.49 -34.16 -0.15
N ILE A 165 -24.53 -33.36 0.29
CA ILE A 165 -23.95 -33.39 1.63
C ILE A 165 -24.55 -32.21 2.41
N ALA A 166 -25.26 -32.51 3.49
CA ALA A 166 -25.90 -31.51 4.34
C ALA A 166 -24.90 -30.49 4.91
N ASN A 167 -25.38 -29.26 5.11
CA ASN A 167 -24.60 -28.23 5.77
C ASN A 167 -24.39 -28.58 7.27
N ALA A 168 -23.48 -27.87 7.94
CA ALA A 168 -23.33 -27.97 9.38
C ALA A 168 -24.46 -27.21 10.10
N GLU A 169 -24.88 -27.70 11.27
CA GLU A 169 -25.77 -26.96 12.15
C GLU A 169 -25.16 -25.58 12.48
N GLY A 170 -25.99 -24.54 12.43
CA GLY A 170 -25.57 -23.15 12.67
C GLY A 170 -24.94 -22.43 11.46
N PHE A 171 -24.86 -23.05 10.29
CA PHE A 171 -24.43 -22.41 9.05
C PHE A 171 -25.60 -22.22 8.06
N ALA A 172 -25.48 -21.25 7.15
CA ALA A 172 -26.59 -20.82 6.29
C ALA A 172 -26.69 -21.63 4.99
N GLY A 173 -27.90 -21.90 4.52
CA GLY A 173 -28.16 -22.64 3.28
C GLY A 173 -28.10 -24.16 3.45
N ASP A 174 -28.77 -24.87 2.55
CA ASP A 174 -29.27 -26.23 2.78
C ASP A 174 -28.19 -27.33 2.70
N HIS A 175 -27.06 -27.03 2.06
CA HIS A 175 -26.00 -28.01 1.76
C HIS A 175 -24.60 -27.40 1.96
N LEU A 176 -23.64 -28.28 2.25
CA LEU A 176 -22.21 -28.01 2.15
C LEU A 176 -21.74 -28.23 0.70
N ALA A 177 -22.22 -29.31 0.08
CA ALA A 177 -21.90 -29.66 -1.30
C ALA A 177 -23.11 -30.34 -1.96
N ARG A 178 -23.39 -29.99 -3.21
CA ARG A 178 -24.31 -30.69 -4.10
C ARG A 178 -23.53 -31.08 -5.35
N VAL A 179 -23.76 -32.26 -5.89
CA VAL A 179 -23.14 -32.72 -7.15
C VAL A 179 -24.21 -33.33 -8.02
N GLU A 180 -24.40 -32.77 -9.22
CA GLU A 180 -25.38 -33.28 -10.20
C GLU A 180 -25.08 -34.74 -10.57
N ARG A 181 -23.80 -35.08 -10.76
CA ARG A 181 -23.35 -36.43 -11.09
C ARG A 181 -21.97 -36.74 -10.53
N ALA A 182 -21.84 -37.86 -9.83
CA ALA A 182 -20.58 -38.44 -9.36
C ALA A 182 -20.33 -39.80 -10.03
N ASP A 183 -19.24 -39.92 -10.79
CA ASP A 183 -18.81 -41.17 -11.45
C ASP A 183 -17.57 -41.74 -10.74
N ILE A 184 -17.76 -42.83 -9.98
CA ILE A 184 -16.76 -43.51 -9.15
C ILE A 184 -16.34 -44.83 -9.79
N GLY A 185 -15.19 -44.83 -10.47
CA GLY A 185 -14.53 -46.01 -11.01
C GLY A 185 -13.68 -46.72 -9.97
N VAL A 186 -13.83 -48.04 -9.85
CA VAL A 186 -13.03 -48.91 -8.96
C VAL A 186 -12.34 -50.00 -9.78
N LYS A 187 -11.15 -50.46 -9.35
CA LYS A 187 -10.47 -51.57 -10.04
C LYS A 187 -11.10 -52.91 -9.65
N LEU A 188 -11.47 -53.73 -10.64
CA LEU A 188 -12.11 -55.03 -10.40
C LEU A 188 -11.19 -56.06 -9.71
N MET A 189 -9.92 -56.17 -10.12
CA MET A 189 -9.01 -57.22 -9.60
C MET A 189 -8.71 -57.09 -8.09
N PRO A 190 -8.42 -55.88 -7.54
CA PRO A 190 -8.26 -55.70 -6.09
C PRO A 190 -9.50 -56.06 -5.26
N LEU A 191 -10.72 -55.85 -5.79
CA LEU A 191 -11.97 -56.12 -5.07
C LEU A 191 -12.15 -57.61 -4.75
N PHE A 192 -11.72 -58.51 -5.63
CA PHE A 192 -11.72 -59.96 -5.34
C PHE A 192 -10.77 -60.33 -4.18
N GLY A 193 -9.75 -59.51 -3.92
CA GLY A 193 -8.86 -59.61 -2.76
C GLY A 193 -9.29 -58.77 -1.55
N GLY A 194 -10.51 -58.21 -1.56
CA GLY A 194 -11.03 -57.35 -0.49
C GLY A 194 -10.43 -55.96 -0.40
N ARG A 195 -9.66 -55.51 -1.41
CA ARG A 195 -9.05 -54.17 -1.47
C ARG A 195 -9.83 -53.26 -2.40
N VAL A 196 -10.13 -52.05 -1.94
CA VAL A 196 -10.85 -51.03 -2.74
C VAL A 196 -9.82 -50.03 -3.27
N GLU A 197 -9.57 -50.05 -4.57
CA GLU A 197 -8.71 -49.08 -5.26
C GLU A 197 -9.57 -48.22 -6.21
N ILE A 198 -9.57 -46.90 -5.99
CA ILE A 198 -10.31 -45.93 -6.82
C ILE A 198 -9.52 -45.67 -8.09
N ALA A 199 -10.06 -46.13 -9.23
CA ALA A 199 -9.46 -45.93 -10.54
C ALA A 199 -9.78 -44.53 -11.11
N ARG A 200 -10.98 -44.00 -10.82
CA ARG A 200 -11.48 -42.72 -11.34
C ARG A 200 -12.52 -42.15 -10.37
N PHE A 201 -12.56 -40.84 -10.21
CA PHE A 201 -13.58 -40.16 -9.40
C PHE A 201 -13.90 -38.81 -10.04
N VAL A 202 -15.00 -38.72 -10.79
CA VAL A 202 -15.37 -37.50 -11.51
C VAL A 202 -16.64 -36.90 -10.95
N LEU A 203 -16.55 -35.65 -10.50
CA LEU A 203 -17.67 -34.82 -10.08
C LEU A 203 -18.03 -33.84 -11.20
N THR A 204 -19.24 -33.96 -11.73
CA THR A 204 -19.78 -33.04 -12.74
C THR A 204 -20.74 -32.07 -12.08
N ARG A 205 -20.54 -30.77 -12.33
CA ARG A 205 -21.21 -29.64 -11.68
C ARG A 205 -21.34 -29.76 -10.15
N PRO A 206 -20.22 -29.91 -9.43
CA PRO A 206 -20.24 -29.73 -7.98
C PRO A 206 -20.53 -28.25 -7.64
N ASP A 207 -21.49 -28.02 -6.77
CA ASP A 207 -21.83 -26.72 -6.16
C ASP A 207 -21.44 -26.78 -4.68
N LEU A 208 -20.49 -25.93 -4.27
CA LEU A 208 -19.85 -25.97 -2.95
C LEU A 208 -20.16 -24.68 -2.18
N ASN A 209 -20.76 -24.82 -1.00
CA ASN A 209 -21.07 -23.71 -0.10
C ASN A 209 -20.13 -23.76 1.11
N LEU A 210 -19.04 -22.99 1.05
CA LEU A 210 -17.99 -22.95 2.07
C LEU A 210 -18.18 -21.71 2.97
N GLN A 211 -18.28 -21.90 4.28
CA GLN A 211 -18.57 -20.82 5.22
C GLN A 211 -17.66 -20.88 6.44
N LYS A 212 -17.09 -19.74 6.80
CA LYS A 212 -16.34 -19.51 8.03
C LYS A 212 -17.12 -18.55 8.91
N ALA A 213 -17.55 -19.00 10.09
CA ALA A 213 -18.27 -18.20 11.07
C ALA A 213 -17.34 -17.18 11.74
N LYS A 214 -17.94 -16.16 12.39
CA LYS A 214 -17.21 -15.16 13.20
C LYS A 214 -16.39 -15.76 14.35
N SER A 215 -16.76 -16.94 14.83
CA SER A 215 -16.02 -17.71 15.83
C SER A 215 -14.76 -18.40 15.28
N GLY A 216 -14.53 -18.37 13.97
CA GLY A 216 -13.50 -19.14 13.28
C GLY A 216 -13.89 -20.60 13.01
N ALA A 217 -15.07 -21.06 13.44
CA ALA A 217 -15.61 -22.35 13.05
C ALA A 217 -15.91 -22.37 11.54
N VAL A 218 -15.70 -23.50 10.87
CA VAL A 218 -15.89 -23.64 9.42
C VAL A 218 -16.87 -24.77 9.10
N ASN A 219 -17.76 -24.55 8.14
CA ASN A 219 -18.77 -25.54 7.78
C ASN A 219 -18.21 -26.72 6.99
N TRP A 220 -16.97 -26.68 6.51
CA TRP A 220 -16.29 -27.81 5.88
C TRP A 220 -15.44 -28.62 6.88
N ASN A 221 -15.56 -28.37 8.19
CA ASN A 221 -15.00 -29.25 9.20
C ASN A 221 -15.82 -30.55 9.26
N LEU A 222 -15.37 -31.54 8.51
CA LEU A 222 -15.86 -32.91 8.52
C LEU A 222 -14.99 -33.67 9.53
N ALA A 223 -15.50 -33.82 10.75
CA ALA A 223 -14.74 -34.38 11.86
C ALA A 223 -15.57 -35.40 12.63
N SER A 224 -14.94 -36.52 12.97
CA SER A 224 -15.37 -37.45 14.02
C SER A 224 -15.27 -36.78 15.39
N SER A 225 -16.16 -35.83 15.67
CA SER A 225 -16.48 -35.47 17.05
C SER A 225 -17.09 -36.70 17.73
N SER A 226 -16.59 -37.07 18.91
CA SER A 226 -17.00 -38.24 19.71
C SER A 226 -16.65 -39.65 19.15
N ALA A 227 -15.36 -39.99 19.23
CA ALA A 227 -14.97 -41.32 19.68
C ALA A 227 -14.05 -41.14 20.91
N PRO A 228 -14.34 -41.74 22.09
CA PRO A 228 -13.44 -41.71 23.23
C PRO A 228 -12.09 -42.29 22.84
N GLN A 229 -11.02 -41.55 23.14
CA GLN A 229 -9.66 -41.94 22.80
C GLN A 229 -9.08 -42.79 23.94
N ASP A 230 -9.25 -44.12 23.85
CA ASP A 230 -8.54 -45.03 24.74
C ASP A 230 -7.02 -44.90 24.51
N GLU A 231 -6.30 -44.47 25.55
CA GLU A 231 -4.85 -44.35 25.53
C GLU A 231 -4.21 -45.76 25.44
N GLY A 232 -3.52 -46.06 24.33
CA GLY A 232 -2.70 -47.28 24.24
C GLY A 232 -2.39 -47.81 22.84
N ALA A 233 -3.10 -47.40 21.80
CA ALA A 233 -2.90 -47.92 20.44
C ALA A 233 -1.97 -47.04 19.58
N PRO A 234 -0.80 -47.54 19.11
CA PRO A 234 0.05 -46.78 18.19
C PRO A 234 -0.60 -46.66 16.80
N ALA A 235 -0.76 -45.43 16.32
CA ALA A 235 -1.51 -45.12 15.10
C ALA A 235 -0.78 -45.59 13.83
N GLN A 236 -1.19 -46.72 13.24
CA GLN A 236 -0.63 -47.26 12.00
C GLN A 236 -1.04 -46.43 10.79
N THR A 237 -0.11 -45.73 10.11
CA THR A 237 -0.41 -44.95 8.89
C THR A 237 -0.93 -45.85 7.77
N PRO A 238 -1.95 -45.43 6.99
CA PRO A 238 -2.48 -46.23 5.91
C PRO A 238 -1.47 -46.21 4.76
N LYS A 239 -0.85 -47.35 4.47
CA LYS A 239 0.28 -47.44 3.54
C LYS A 239 -0.10 -47.46 2.05
N GLU A 240 -1.38 -47.58 1.72
CA GLU A 240 -1.85 -47.88 0.35
C GLU A 240 -3.00 -46.96 -0.12
N LEU A 241 -3.04 -45.67 0.25
CA LEU A 241 -3.92 -44.77 -0.48
C LEU A 241 -3.34 -44.51 -1.88
N SER A 242 -4.15 -44.78 -2.90
CA SER A 242 -3.97 -44.32 -4.27
C SER A 242 -5.25 -43.61 -4.70
N LEU A 243 -5.10 -42.46 -5.37
CA LEU A 243 -6.18 -41.78 -6.08
C LEU A 243 -5.80 -41.79 -7.56
N GLY A 244 -6.56 -42.52 -8.37
CA GLY A 244 -6.37 -42.56 -9.82
C GLY A 244 -6.72 -41.22 -10.48
N ASP A 245 -7.66 -41.27 -11.42
CA ASP A 245 -8.08 -40.09 -12.18
C ASP A 245 -9.21 -39.33 -11.44
N VAL A 246 -8.87 -38.38 -10.56
CA VAL A 246 -9.84 -37.56 -9.84
C VAL A 246 -10.09 -36.26 -10.63
N ARG A 247 -11.34 -35.94 -10.95
CA ARG A 247 -11.67 -34.69 -11.67
C ARG A 247 -12.90 -33.97 -11.14
N LEU A 248 -12.87 -32.65 -11.19
CA LEU A 248 -14.03 -31.78 -11.12
C LEU A 248 -14.26 -31.18 -12.51
N VAL A 249 -15.52 -31.11 -12.94
CA VAL A 249 -15.92 -30.57 -14.25
C VAL A 249 -17.06 -29.57 -14.05
N ASP A 250 -16.91 -28.35 -14.59
CA ASP A 250 -17.94 -27.29 -14.57
C ASP A 250 -18.50 -26.98 -13.17
N GLY A 251 -17.62 -26.96 -12.16
CA GLY A 251 -17.98 -26.72 -10.77
C GLY A 251 -18.19 -25.24 -10.41
N LYS A 252 -18.82 -25.02 -9.25
CA LYS A 252 -19.03 -23.72 -8.62
C LYS A 252 -18.72 -23.82 -7.13
N ALA A 253 -18.20 -22.74 -6.55
CA ALA A 253 -18.02 -22.63 -5.12
C ALA A 253 -18.30 -21.19 -4.65
N VAL A 254 -18.94 -21.05 -3.50
CA VAL A 254 -19.07 -19.79 -2.78
C VAL A 254 -18.33 -19.92 -1.47
N TYR A 255 -17.38 -19.02 -1.20
CA TYR A 255 -16.69 -18.91 0.07
C TYR A 255 -17.12 -17.65 0.82
N ALA A 256 -17.86 -17.80 1.92
CA ALA A 256 -18.23 -16.71 2.82
C ALA A 256 -17.34 -16.70 4.07
N ASP A 257 -16.51 -15.66 4.22
CA ASP A 257 -15.75 -15.38 5.44
C ASP A 257 -16.54 -14.40 6.32
N GLY A 258 -17.35 -14.95 7.23
CA GLY A 258 -18.15 -14.17 8.17
C GLY A 258 -17.32 -13.38 9.19
N ALA A 259 -16.03 -13.67 9.37
CA ALA A 259 -15.12 -12.87 10.19
C ALA A 259 -14.59 -11.64 9.44
N ALA A 260 -14.39 -11.75 8.11
CA ALA A 260 -14.06 -10.61 7.25
C ALA A 260 -15.30 -9.84 6.74
N GLY A 261 -16.50 -10.45 6.79
CA GLY A 261 -17.72 -9.92 6.18
C GLY A 261 -17.73 -10.03 4.65
N LYS A 262 -16.85 -10.86 4.06
CA LYS A 262 -16.64 -10.95 2.61
C LYS A 262 -17.12 -12.28 2.05
N THR A 263 -17.62 -12.25 0.82
CA THR A 263 -18.02 -13.44 0.06
C THR A 263 -17.27 -13.46 -1.28
N TYR A 264 -16.73 -14.61 -1.63
CA TYR A 264 -15.98 -14.84 -2.86
C TYR A 264 -16.68 -15.93 -3.68
N THR A 265 -16.86 -15.70 -4.97
CA THR A 265 -17.47 -16.66 -5.89
C THR A 265 -16.44 -17.24 -6.83
N LEU A 266 -16.51 -18.55 -7.02
CA LEU A 266 -15.74 -19.33 -7.98
C LEU A 266 -16.71 -20.06 -8.91
N ASP A 267 -16.47 -20.01 -10.21
CA ASP A 267 -17.27 -20.69 -11.22
C ASP A 267 -16.40 -21.30 -12.32
N ALA A 268 -17.01 -22.10 -13.20
CA ALA A 268 -16.32 -22.87 -14.24
C ALA A 268 -15.12 -23.70 -13.72
N ILE A 269 -15.23 -24.22 -12.48
CA ILE A 269 -14.15 -24.95 -11.81
C ILE A 269 -13.95 -26.30 -12.51
N ASN A 270 -12.84 -26.42 -13.21
CA ASN A 270 -12.34 -27.65 -13.80
C ASN A 270 -11.01 -27.99 -13.13
N ALA A 271 -10.87 -29.20 -12.59
CA ALA A 271 -9.65 -29.63 -11.94
C ALA A 271 -9.36 -31.10 -12.18
N ASP A 272 -8.10 -31.45 -12.40
CA ASP A 272 -7.57 -32.80 -12.49
C ASP A 272 -6.57 -33.01 -11.34
N VAL A 273 -6.83 -34.02 -10.50
CA VAL A 273 -5.98 -34.42 -9.37
C VAL A 273 -5.50 -35.85 -9.58
N ARG A 274 -4.19 -36.09 -9.43
CA ARG A 274 -3.56 -37.41 -9.63
C ARG A 274 -2.62 -37.74 -8.48
N LEU A 275 -2.72 -38.97 -7.96
CA LEU A 275 -1.86 -39.48 -6.90
C LEU A 275 -1.76 -41.02 -6.99
N ALA A 276 -0.86 -41.52 -7.85
CA ALA A 276 -0.70 -42.94 -8.10
C ALA A 276 -0.44 -43.76 -6.82
N SER A 277 0.31 -43.19 -5.87
CA SER A 277 0.39 -43.65 -4.48
C SER A 277 0.79 -42.48 -3.58
N LEU A 278 0.64 -42.59 -2.25
CA LEU A 278 1.15 -41.58 -1.30
C LEU A 278 2.64 -41.27 -1.47
N ALA A 279 3.45 -42.20 -1.99
CA ALA A 279 4.89 -42.05 -2.17
C ALA A 279 5.29 -41.51 -3.56
N GLU A 280 4.32 -41.28 -4.45
CA GLU A 280 4.52 -40.63 -5.75
C GLU A 280 4.02 -39.17 -5.70
N PRO A 281 4.38 -38.34 -6.69
CA PRO A 281 3.95 -36.95 -6.72
C PRO A 281 2.43 -36.80 -6.73
N LEU A 282 1.94 -35.87 -5.91
CA LEU A 282 0.59 -35.33 -6.02
C LEU A 282 0.60 -34.22 -7.07
N GLU A 283 -0.08 -34.44 -8.19
CA GLU A 283 -0.33 -33.40 -9.19
C GLU A 283 -1.77 -32.88 -9.04
N VAL A 284 -1.92 -31.55 -9.01
CA VAL A 284 -3.20 -30.85 -9.09
C VAL A 284 -3.09 -29.82 -10.19
N ASN A 285 -3.95 -29.91 -11.20
CA ASN A 285 -4.08 -28.89 -12.24
C ASN A 285 -5.51 -28.39 -12.23
N GLY A 286 -5.73 -27.08 -12.28
CA GLY A 286 -7.06 -26.50 -12.20
C GLY A 286 -7.19 -25.20 -12.97
N ALA A 287 -8.38 -24.97 -13.52
CA ALA A 287 -8.81 -23.73 -14.15
C ALA A 287 -10.20 -23.36 -13.61
N MET A 288 -10.42 -22.08 -13.32
CA MET A 288 -11.66 -21.55 -12.77
C MET A 288 -11.77 -20.06 -13.06
N ASN A 289 -12.95 -19.49 -12.88
CA ASN A 289 -13.11 -18.05 -12.71
C ASN A 289 -13.19 -17.75 -11.21
N PHE A 290 -12.41 -16.79 -10.72
CA PHE A 290 -12.48 -16.25 -9.36
C PHE A 290 -12.97 -14.80 -9.43
N GLN A 291 -14.12 -14.50 -8.83
CA GLN A 291 -14.76 -13.17 -8.88
C GLN A 291 -14.94 -12.65 -10.33
N GLY A 292 -15.14 -13.56 -11.28
CA GLY A 292 -15.24 -13.26 -12.73
C GLY A 292 -13.91 -13.10 -13.48
N ALA A 293 -12.76 -13.15 -12.82
CA ALA A 293 -11.45 -13.17 -13.47
C ALA A 293 -10.96 -14.62 -13.69
N PRO A 294 -10.38 -14.96 -14.86
CA PRO A 294 -9.84 -16.29 -15.10
C PRO A 294 -8.65 -16.57 -14.17
N ALA A 295 -8.54 -17.81 -13.70
CA ALA A 295 -7.48 -18.26 -12.81
C ALA A 295 -7.08 -19.70 -13.12
N THR A 296 -5.77 -19.98 -13.08
CA THR A 296 -5.24 -21.35 -13.19
C THR A 296 -4.37 -21.67 -12.00
N VAL A 297 -4.43 -22.89 -11.48
CA VAL A 297 -3.58 -23.36 -10.39
C VAL A 297 -2.97 -24.71 -10.75
N ASN A 298 -1.64 -24.77 -10.77
CA ASN A 298 -0.90 -26.01 -10.93
C ASN A 298 -0.06 -26.22 -9.68
N VAL A 299 -0.16 -27.41 -9.08
CA VAL A 299 0.57 -27.80 -7.87
C VAL A 299 1.20 -29.16 -8.09
N VAL A 300 2.49 -29.28 -7.79
CA VAL A 300 3.18 -30.57 -7.73
C VAL A 300 3.85 -30.69 -6.36
N LEU A 301 3.40 -31.66 -5.56
CA LEU A 301 4.04 -32.02 -4.30
C LEU A 301 4.76 -33.36 -4.49
N THR A 302 6.09 -33.38 -4.40
CA THR A 302 6.92 -34.54 -4.79
C THR A 302 6.59 -35.82 -4.03
N ASN A 303 6.26 -35.72 -2.73
CA ASN A 303 5.87 -36.88 -1.92
C ASN A 303 4.89 -36.45 -0.81
N LEU A 304 3.67 -37.01 -0.82
CA LEU A 304 2.66 -36.75 0.20
C LEU A 304 2.86 -37.61 1.46
N ALA A 305 3.40 -38.83 1.33
CA ALA A 305 3.73 -39.69 2.45
C ALA A 305 4.81 -39.07 3.34
N ASP A 306 5.82 -38.44 2.74
CA ASP A 306 6.88 -37.77 3.50
C ASP A 306 6.34 -36.53 4.23
N LEU A 307 5.47 -35.72 3.61
CA LEU A 307 4.76 -34.61 4.28
C LEU A 307 3.95 -35.12 5.48
N LEU A 308 3.15 -36.18 5.30
CA LEU A 308 2.35 -36.81 6.35
C LEU A 308 3.22 -37.48 7.44
N ALA A 309 4.42 -37.91 7.10
CA ALA A 309 5.42 -38.46 8.02
C ALA A 309 6.32 -37.39 8.66
N LYS A 310 6.05 -36.09 8.42
CA LYS A 310 6.85 -34.96 8.91
C LYS A 310 8.31 -35.01 8.47
N LYS A 311 8.54 -35.34 7.20
CA LYS A 311 9.83 -35.26 6.52
C LYS A 311 9.80 -34.19 5.43
N ASP A 312 10.99 -33.85 4.96
CA ASP A 312 11.19 -32.88 3.88
C ASP A 312 10.56 -33.37 2.57
N THR A 313 9.97 -32.44 1.83
CA THR A 313 9.32 -32.67 0.53
C THR A 313 9.36 -31.38 -0.28
N ASN A 314 9.23 -31.44 -1.61
CA ASN A 314 9.21 -30.24 -2.45
C ASN A 314 7.80 -29.95 -2.96
N LEU A 315 7.46 -28.67 -2.98
CA LEU A 315 6.19 -28.11 -3.44
C LEU A 315 6.46 -27.10 -4.56
N LYS A 316 6.05 -27.44 -5.77
CA LYS A 316 5.93 -26.48 -6.87
C LYS A 316 4.51 -25.93 -6.92
N LEU A 317 4.38 -24.62 -7.08
CA LEU A 317 3.12 -23.91 -7.26
C LEU A 317 3.27 -22.92 -8.41
N ASP A 318 2.38 -23.01 -9.39
CA ASP A 318 2.22 -22.04 -10.47
C ASP A 318 0.74 -21.60 -10.50
N LEU A 319 0.47 -20.35 -10.09
CA LEU A 319 -0.86 -19.76 -9.98
C LEU A 319 -0.97 -18.56 -10.94
N THR A 320 -2.08 -18.45 -11.67
CA THR A 320 -2.48 -17.22 -12.36
C THR A 320 -3.85 -16.75 -11.85
N LEU A 321 -4.07 -15.43 -11.84
CA LEU A 321 -5.32 -14.77 -11.47
C LEU A 321 -5.46 -13.46 -12.24
N GLY A 322 -6.30 -13.43 -13.26
CA GLY A 322 -6.30 -12.37 -14.26
C GLY A 322 -4.93 -12.29 -14.95
N ASP A 323 -4.37 -11.09 -15.03
CA ASP A 323 -3.03 -10.85 -15.57
C ASP A 323 -1.91 -11.11 -14.54
N ALA A 324 -2.25 -11.41 -13.28
CA ALA A 324 -1.27 -11.66 -12.23
C ALA A 324 -0.83 -13.13 -12.20
N ALA A 325 0.45 -13.37 -11.90
CA ALA A 325 1.04 -14.70 -11.75
C ALA A 325 1.87 -14.80 -10.46
N VAL A 326 1.87 -15.99 -9.86
CA VAL A 326 2.70 -16.37 -8.71
C VAL A 326 3.34 -17.72 -9.01
N GLY A 327 4.67 -17.78 -8.96
CA GLY A 327 5.43 -19.02 -9.07
C GLY A 327 6.21 -19.28 -7.78
N ALA A 328 6.29 -20.54 -7.35
CA ALA A 328 7.10 -20.94 -6.20
C ALA A 328 7.66 -22.36 -6.40
N ASP A 329 8.91 -22.56 -5.99
CA ASP A 329 9.55 -23.89 -5.92
C ASP A 329 10.16 -24.03 -4.52
N LEU A 330 9.43 -24.70 -3.62
CA LEU A 330 9.69 -24.65 -2.19
C LEU A 330 10.07 -26.03 -1.65
N ALA A 331 11.23 -26.14 -1.04
CA ALA A 331 11.51 -27.20 -0.07
C ALA A 331 10.69 -26.93 1.19
N VAL A 332 9.76 -27.82 1.51
CA VAL A 332 8.95 -27.81 2.74
C VAL A 332 9.63 -28.73 3.74
N ALA A 333 10.09 -28.17 4.85
CA ALA A 333 10.79 -28.92 5.88
C ALA A 333 9.83 -29.76 6.74
N GLY A 334 10.27 -30.96 7.08
CA GLY A 334 9.55 -31.86 7.96
C GLY A 334 9.56 -31.40 9.42
N GLY A 335 8.41 -31.50 10.10
CA GLY A 335 8.32 -31.22 11.53
C GLY A 335 6.89 -31.06 12.05
N ASP A 336 6.77 -30.59 13.29
CA ASP A 336 5.49 -30.18 13.90
C ASP A 336 5.03 -28.78 13.48
N ALA A 337 5.97 -27.94 13.02
CA ALA A 337 5.71 -26.60 12.52
C ALA A 337 5.99 -26.55 11.02
N LEU A 338 5.12 -25.87 10.27
CA LEU A 338 5.38 -25.57 8.86
C LEU A 338 6.59 -24.63 8.76
N ALA A 339 7.61 -25.07 8.03
CA ALA A 339 8.72 -24.25 7.56
C ALA A 339 8.99 -24.57 6.09
N TYR A 340 9.38 -23.56 5.30
CA TYR A 340 9.62 -23.71 3.87
C TYR A 340 10.74 -22.77 3.40
N SER A 341 11.43 -23.14 2.32
CA SER A 341 12.42 -22.29 1.67
C SER A 341 12.60 -22.60 0.19
N GLY A 342 12.90 -21.59 -0.62
CA GLY A 342 13.20 -21.69 -2.05
C GLY A 342 12.71 -20.48 -2.84
N PRO A 343 12.97 -20.42 -4.16
CA PRO A 343 12.64 -19.27 -4.97
C PRO A 343 11.13 -19.04 -5.08
N ILE A 344 10.73 -17.78 -4.94
CA ILE A 344 9.38 -17.30 -5.27
C ILE A 344 9.44 -16.20 -6.33
N SER A 345 8.37 -16.10 -7.11
CA SER A 345 8.10 -15.02 -8.04
C SER A 345 6.65 -14.55 -7.93
N VAL A 346 6.44 -13.25 -8.03
CA VAL A 346 5.13 -12.61 -8.18
C VAL A 346 5.26 -11.61 -9.32
N ASN A 347 4.28 -11.61 -10.22
CA ASN A 347 4.16 -10.63 -11.29
C ASN A 347 2.70 -10.19 -11.36
N ALA A 348 2.40 -8.98 -10.90
CA ALA A 348 1.09 -8.36 -10.97
C ALA A 348 1.22 -7.07 -11.82
N PRO A 349 1.03 -7.15 -13.15
CA PRO A 349 1.17 -6.00 -14.05
C PRO A 349 -0.02 -5.01 -13.96
N ASN A 350 -1.10 -5.38 -13.26
CA ASN A 350 -2.26 -4.54 -12.98
C ASN A 350 -2.70 -4.78 -11.53
N LEU A 351 -2.01 -4.13 -10.60
CA LEU A 351 -2.25 -4.22 -9.17
C LEU A 351 -3.62 -3.63 -8.74
N PRO A 352 -4.18 -2.58 -9.37
CA PRO A 352 -5.53 -2.10 -9.05
C PRO A 352 -6.63 -3.11 -9.41
N ALA A 353 -6.51 -3.80 -10.56
CA ALA A 353 -7.42 -4.89 -10.90
C ALA A 353 -7.32 -6.06 -9.90
N LEU A 354 -6.11 -6.44 -9.51
CA LEU A 354 -5.89 -7.48 -8.51
C LEU A 354 -6.48 -7.10 -7.15
N ALA A 355 -6.25 -5.88 -6.67
CA ALA A 355 -6.79 -5.36 -5.41
C ALA A 355 -8.33 -5.38 -5.40
N LYS A 356 -8.96 -5.02 -6.52
CA LYS A 356 -10.42 -5.05 -6.70
C LYS A 356 -11.01 -6.45 -6.54
N LEU A 357 -10.34 -7.52 -6.98
CA LEU A 357 -10.82 -8.90 -6.81
C LEU A 357 -10.98 -9.30 -5.33
N PHE A 358 -10.14 -8.72 -4.46
CA PHE A 358 -10.18 -8.94 -3.01
C PHE A 358 -10.94 -7.86 -2.24
N ASP A 359 -11.59 -6.92 -2.95
CA ASP A 359 -12.27 -5.75 -2.36
C ASP A 359 -11.29 -4.95 -1.45
N ILE A 360 -10.09 -4.70 -1.97
CA ILE A 360 -9.07 -3.86 -1.34
C ILE A 360 -9.08 -2.52 -2.08
N GLN A 361 -9.38 -1.45 -1.34
CA GLN A 361 -9.24 -0.08 -1.85
C GLN A 361 -7.78 0.34 -1.75
N LEU A 362 -7.16 0.64 -2.90
CA LEU A 362 -5.88 1.33 -2.97
C LEU A 362 -6.11 2.85 -2.80
N ALA A 363 -5.05 3.60 -2.56
CA ALA A 363 -5.13 5.06 -2.54
C ALA A 363 -5.47 5.59 -3.95
N ASP A 364 -6.29 6.64 -4.02
CA ASP A 364 -6.58 7.35 -5.27
C ASP A 364 -5.38 8.25 -5.62
N ALA A 365 -4.38 7.65 -6.26
CA ALA A 365 -3.12 8.26 -6.64
C ALA A 365 -2.68 7.70 -8.01
N PRO A 366 -1.92 8.46 -8.83
CA PRO A 366 -1.44 8.02 -10.15
C PRO A 366 -0.28 7.00 -10.08
N GLY A 367 -0.34 6.06 -9.14
CA GLY A 367 0.58 4.93 -8.97
C GLY A 367 -0.15 3.74 -8.33
N PHE A 368 0.60 2.81 -7.73
CA PHE A 368 0.15 1.46 -7.39
C PHE A 368 -0.31 0.65 -8.61
N ASP A 369 0.34 0.82 -9.78
CA ASP A 369 0.00 0.18 -11.05
C ASP A 369 0.53 -1.25 -11.15
N ARG A 370 1.80 -1.47 -10.81
CA ARG A 370 2.47 -2.78 -10.99
C ARG A 370 3.31 -3.21 -9.79
N LEU A 371 3.36 -4.53 -9.59
CA LEU A 371 4.27 -5.18 -8.64
C LEU A 371 4.93 -6.40 -9.29
N THR A 372 6.25 -6.40 -9.39
CA THR A 372 7.06 -7.61 -9.59
C THR A 372 7.89 -7.89 -8.35
N LEU A 373 8.04 -9.16 -8.01
CA LEU A 373 8.82 -9.63 -6.87
C LEU A 373 9.52 -10.93 -7.24
N THR A 374 10.82 -11.06 -7.02
CA THR A 374 11.53 -12.35 -7.08
C THR A 374 12.52 -12.44 -5.95
N GLY A 375 12.74 -13.61 -5.36
CA GLY A 375 13.80 -13.82 -4.37
C GLY A 375 13.73 -15.19 -3.71
N GLU A 376 14.68 -15.48 -2.83
CA GLU A 376 14.75 -16.72 -2.07
C GLU A 376 13.90 -16.61 -0.79
N ALA A 377 12.72 -17.23 -0.80
CA ALA A 377 11.85 -17.24 0.36
C ALA A 377 12.41 -18.16 1.45
N LYS A 378 12.21 -17.78 2.70
CA LYS A 378 12.34 -18.64 3.87
C LYS A 378 11.28 -18.27 4.89
N GLY A 379 10.31 -19.13 5.12
CA GLY A 379 9.14 -18.80 5.93
C GLY A 379 8.65 -19.91 6.84
N ALA A 380 7.66 -19.56 7.63
CA ALA A 380 6.91 -20.43 8.53
C ALA A 380 5.41 -20.08 8.46
N ALA A 381 4.59 -20.71 9.29
CA ALA A 381 3.13 -20.48 9.32
C ALA A 381 2.71 -19.01 9.60
N SER A 382 3.60 -18.18 10.16
CA SER A 382 3.31 -16.80 10.54
C SER A 382 4.41 -15.80 10.17
N SER A 383 5.35 -16.17 9.29
CA SER A 383 6.42 -15.28 8.84
C SER A 383 6.97 -15.69 7.48
N LEU A 384 7.50 -14.71 6.75
CA LEU A 384 8.18 -14.85 5.47
C LEU A 384 9.39 -13.93 5.49
N ALA A 385 10.60 -14.48 5.39
CA ALA A 385 11.78 -13.75 4.94
C ALA A 385 11.96 -13.98 3.43
N LEU A 386 12.53 -12.99 2.76
CA LEU A 386 12.88 -13.01 1.34
C LEU A 386 14.28 -12.42 1.23
N ALA A 387 15.24 -13.27 0.86
CA ALA A 387 16.62 -12.88 0.59
C ALA A 387 16.83 -12.63 -0.90
N ASP A 388 17.80 -11.77 -1.24
CA ASP A 388 18.11 -11.37 -2.63
C ASP A 388 16.85 -10.89 -3.39
N ALA A 389 15.95 -10.19 -2.69
CA ALA A 389 14.67 -9.76 -3.21
C ALA A 389 14.87 -8.68 -4.27
N LYS A 390 14.30 -8.88 -5.46
CA LYS A 390 14.15 -7.87 -6.51
C LYS A 390 12.70 -7.46 -6.60
N ILE A 391 12.45 -6.16 -6.48
CA ILE A 391 11.13 -5.58 -6.34
C ILE A 391 10.97 -4.49 -7.40
N GLY A 392 10.12 -4.72 -8.40
CA GLY A 392 9.69 -3.66 -9.32
C GLY A 392 8.34 -3.16 -8.86
N PHE A 393 8.26 -1.91 -8.43
CA PHE A 393 7.03 -1.26 -7.98
C PHE A 393 6.88 0.08 -8.70
N ASP A 394 5.92 0.16 -9.62
CA ASP A 394 5.76 1.27 -10.57
C ASP A 394 7.08 1.64 -11.29
N ALA A 395 7.63 2.84 -11.09
CA ALA A 395 8.91 3.27 -11.66
C ALA A 395 10.14 2.94 -10.78
N ILE A 396 9.93 2.30 -9.62
CA ILE A 396 10.98 1.99 -8.64
C ILE A 396 11.40 0.53 -8.80
N ASP A 397 12.62 0.29 -9.23
CA ASP A 397 13.27 -1.02 -9.12
C ASP A 397 14.19 -1.01 -7.88
N ALA A 398 14.00 -1.96 -6.98
CA ALA A 398 14.73 -2.07 -5.71
C ALA A 398 15.23 -3.50 -5.43
N ASP A 399 16.43 -3.60 -4.85
CA ASP A 399 17.07 -4.86 -4.44
C ASP A 399 17.31 -4.85 -2.91
N GLY A 400 17.11 -5.99 -2.23
CA GLY A 400 17.47 -6.10 -0.81
C GLY A 400 16.90 -7.32 -0.07
N ASP A 401 16.90 -7.27 1.26
CA ASP A 401 16.37 -8.33 2.13
C ASP A 401 15.13 -7.83 2.86
N LEU A 402 14.05 -8.61 2.84
CA LEU A 402 12.80 -8.30 3.54
C LEU A 402 12.35 -9.44 4.45
N LYS A 403 11.67 -9.09 5.54
CA LYS A 403 10.96 -10.03 6.40
C LYS A 403 9.63 -9.44 6.84
N LEU A 404 8.57 -10.22 6.71
CA LEU A 404 7.24 -9.96 7.26
C LEU A 404 6.92 -11.01 8.32
N ASP A 405 6.47 -10.58 9.50
CA ASP A 405 6.00 -11.43 10.59
C ASP A 405 4.58 -11.03 10.98
N TRP A 406 3.63 -11.95 10.91
CA TRP A 406 2.21 -11.73 11.23
C TRP A 406 1.73 -12.61 12.39
N SER A 407 2.65 -13.03 13.28
CA SER A 407 2.32 -13.74 14.53
C SER A 407 1.69 -12.84 15.61
N GLY A 408 1.98 -11.54 15.53
CA GLY A 408 1.51 -10.51 16.46
C GLY A 408 0.06 -10.09 16.24
N ALA A 409 -0.38 -9.09 17.01
CA ALA A 409 -1.69 -8.43 16.80
C ALA A 409 -1.68 -7.49 15.56
N LYS A 410 -0.47 -7.08 15.13
CA LYS A 410 -0.19 -6.39 13.88
C LYS A 410 0.95 -7.12 13.16
N PRO A 411 1.02 -7.06 11.83
CA PRO A 411 2.22 -7.45 11.10
C PRO A 411 3.39 -6.50 11.42
N MET A 412 4.59 -7.07 11.47
CA MET A 412 5.87 -6.36 11.55
C MET A 412 6.66 -6.60 10.26
N ALA A 413 7.05 -5.52 9.57
CA ALA A 413 7.95 -5.58 8.42
C ALA A 413 9.35 -5.09 8.80
N THR A 414 10.39 -5.85 8.50
CA THR A 414 11.80 -5.47 8.75
C THR A 414 12.65 -5.77 7.53
N GLY A 415 13.63 -4.94 7.21
CA GLY A 415 14.51 -5.22 6.08
C GLY A 415 15.45 -4.09 5.72
N ALA A 416 16.25 -4.34 4.68
CA ALA A 416 17.14 -3.38 4.06
C ALA A 416 16.85 -3.34 2.55
N LEU A 417 16.58 -2.15 2.02
CA LEU A 417 16.31 -1.94 0.59
C LEU A 417 17.29 -0.95 -0.03
N SER A 418 17.65 -1.21 -1.28
CA SER A 418 18.47 -0.33 -2.11
C SER A 418 17.80 -0.10 -3.46
N THR A 419 17.82 1.12 -3.97
CA THR A 419 17.33 1.46 -5.31
C THR A 419 18.24 2.49 -5.97
N ASN A 420 18.31 2.48 -7.29
CA ASN A 420 18.98 3.55 -8.04
C ASN A 420 18.16 4.85 -8.00
N ALA A 421 16.84 4.76 -8.07
CA ALA A 421 15.93 5.90 -8.20
C ALA A 421 14.63 5.65 -7.41
N LEU A 422 14.42 6.44 -6.36
CA LEU A 422 13.17 6.45 -5.60
C LEU A 422 12.28 7.58 -6.14
N ASP A 423 11.41 7.28 -7.09
CA ASP A 423 10.44 8.24 -7.61
C ASP A 423 9.17 8.26 -6.75
N LEU A 424 8.98 9.33 -5.98
CA LEU A 424 7.83 9.49 -5.09
C LEU A 424 6.68 10.30 -5.72
N ARG A 425 6.89 10.90 -6.89
CA ARG A 425 5.93 11.80 -7.55
C ARG A 425 4.56 11.14 -7.79
N PRO A 426 4.44 9.86 -8.20
CA PRO A 426 3.15 9.19 -8.40
C PRO A 426 2.30 9.06 -7.13
N TYR A 427 2.90 9.15 -5.94
CA TYR A 427 2.21 8.98 -4.65
C TYR A 427 1.96 10.31 -3.92
N MET A 428 2.25 11.44 -4.57
CA MET A 428 1.97 12.78 -4.07
C MET A 428 0.69 13.33 -4.68
N PRO A 429 -0.04 14.24 -4.00
CA PRO A 429 -1.14 14.96 -4.61
C PRO A 429 -0.65 15.70 -5.86
N PRO A 430 -1.40 15.68 -6.98
CA PRO A 430 -0.99 16.37 -8.20
C PRO A 430 -0.85 17.88 -7.93
N PRO A 431 0.11 18.56 -8.59
CA PRO A 431 0.19 20.02 -8.56
C PRO A 431 -1.15 20.64 -8.97
N VAL A 432 -1.56 21.71 -8.28
CA VAL A 432 -2.83 22.38 -8.56
C VAL A 432 -2.68 23.20 -9.86
N GLU A 433 -3.13 22.65 -10.98
CA GLU A 433 -3.07 23.32 -12.28
C GLU A 433 -3.85 24.65 -12.26
N GLY A 434 -3.29 25.68 -12.88
CA GLY A 434 -3.94 26.98 -13.07
C GLY A 434 -3.92 27.93 -11.86
N ALA A 435 -3.26 27.58 -10.75
CA ALA A 435 -3.02 28.53 -9.66
C ALA A 435 -1.97 29.58 -10.08
N GLU A 436 -2.36 30.85 -10.21
CA GLU A 436 -1.41 31.96 -10.34
C GLU A 436 -0.69 32.19 -9.00
N GLY A 437 0.52 31.62 -8.88
CA GLY A 437 1.39 31.75 -7.71
C GLY A 437 1.33 30.56 -6.76
N PHE A 438 1.55 30.81 -5.47
CA PHE A 438 1.60 29.77 -4.44
C PHE A 438 0.17 29.29 -4.11
N PRO A 439 -0.12 27.98 -4.12
CA PRO A 439 -1.46 27.47 -3.87
C PRO A 439 -1.88 27.63 -2.40
N ALA A 440 -3.17 27.83 -2.16
CA ALA A 440 -3.72 27.87 -0.81
C ALA A 440 -3.55 26.52 -0.08
N TRP A 441 -3.32 26.56 1.23
CA TRP A 441 -3.17 25.35 2.05
C TRP A 441 -4.44 24.51 2.03
N SER A 442 -4.32 23.22 1.71
CA SER A 442 -5.49 22.35 1.61
C SER A 442 -6.16 22.09 2.97
N ASP A 443 -7.47 22.26 3.00
CA ASP A 443 -8.36 21.84 4.08
C ASP A 443 -8.75 20.35 4.00
N ALA A 444 -8.31 19.63 2.96
CA ALA A 444 -8.56 18.20 2.82
C ALA A 444 -7.91 17.40 3.96
N LYS A 445 -8.64 16.39 4.46
CA LYS A 445 -8.14 15.52 5.53
C LYS A 445 -7.11 14.53 4.98
N MET A 446 -5.95 14.49 5.60
CA MET A 446 -4.93 13.45 5.37
C MET A 446 -5.33 12.18 6.12
N ASP A 447 -5.23 11.03 5.45
CA ASP A 447 -5.45 9.72 6.07
C ASP A 447 -4.12 9.12 6.57
N PHE A 448 -4.10 8.76 7.85
CA PHE A 448 -2.97 8.10 8.52
C PHE A 448 -3.30 6.67 8.95
N THR A 449 -4.43 6.11 8.50
CA THR A 449 -4.92 4.77 8.89
C THR A 449 -3.89 3.67 8.61
N SER A 450 -3.12 3.77 7.52
CA SER A 450 -2.04 2.83 7.20
C SER A 450 -1.00 2.67 8.32
N LEU A 451 -0.67 3.75 9.05
CA LEU A 451 0.28 3.71 10.18
C LEU A 451 -0.25 2.89 11.37
N ARG A 452 -1.57 2.68 11.45
CA ARG A 452 -2.19 1.88 12.51
C ARG A 452 -2.15 0.38 12.21
N ASN A 453 -2.06 0.00 10.94
CA ASN A 453 -2.29 -1.38 10.48
C ASN A 453 -1.02 -2.24 10.37
N ILE A 454 0.16 -1.62 10.36
CA ILE A 454 1.47 -2.30 10.26
C ILE A 454 2.50 -1.59 11.13
N ASP A 455 3.36 -2.36 11.79
CA ASP A 455 4.60 -1.86 12.39
C ASP A 455 5.77 -2.19 11.44
N ALA A 456 6.81 -1.36 11.41
CA ALA A 456 7.92 -1.48 10.46
C ALA A 456 9.27 -1.00 11.03
N ASP A 457 10.38 -1.56 10.54
CA ASP A 457 11.75 -1.06 10.74
C ASP A 457 12.57 -1.37 9.47
N ILE A 458 12.55 -0.46 8.51
CA ILE A 458 13.15 -0.60 7.17
C ILE A 458 14.31 0.39 7.02
N ASP A 459 15.51 -0.11 6.78
CA ASP A 459 16.65 0.70 6.32
C ASP A 459 16.58 0.81 4.79
N MET A 460 16.65 2.03 4.24
CA MET A 460 16.52 2.33 2.81
C MET A 460 17.69 3.15 2.31
N SER A 461 18.14 2.86 1.09
CA SER A 461 19.12 3.67 0.36
C SER A 461 18.68 3.91 -1.08
N ALA A 462 18.88 5.13 -1.56
CA ALA A 462 18.51 5.54 -2.91
C ALA A 462 19.68 6.29 -3.58
N GLY A 463 19.98 5.99 -4.84
CA GLY A 463 20.96 6.75 -5.64
C GLY A 463 20.50 8.18 -5.95
N LYS A 464 19.18 8.34 -6.17
CA LYS A 464 18.45 9.60 -6.30
C LYS A 464 17.06 9.46 -5.68
N VAL A 465 16.47 10.57 -5.25
CA VAL A 465 15.04 10.67 -4.88
C VAL A 465 14.40 11.76 -5.73
N PHE A 466 13.20 11.49 -6.26
CA PHE A 466 12.40 12.49 -6.97
C PHE A 466 11.15 12.82 -6.16
N LEU A 467 10.94 14.10 -5.85
CA LEU A 467 9.86 14.60 -5.00
C LEU A 467 9.29 15.90 -5.60
N ASN A 468 8.09 15.85 -6.18
CA ASN A 468 7.59 16.88 -7.10
C ASN A 468 8.65 17.20 -8.17
N ASP A 469 9.13 18.45 -8.24
CA ASP A 469 10.18 18.89 -9.16
C ASP A 469 11.60 18.82 -8.56
N ILE A 470 11.73 18.39 -7.30
CA ILE A 470 13.02 18.30 -6.61
C ILE A 470 13.70 16.97 -6.98
N GLU A 471 14.86 17.06 -7.60
CA GLU A 471 15.79 15.93 -7.77
C GLU A 471 16.88 15.99 -6.69
N THR A 472 16.98 14.92 -5.88
CA THR A 472 18.02 14.79 -4.87
C THR A 472 19.14 13.87 -5.36
N GLY A 473 20.35 14.09 -4.82
CA GLY A 473 21.41 13.10 -4.88
C GLY A 473 21.14 11.91 -3.93
N ALA A 474 22.19 11.12 -3.69
CA ALA A 474 22.09 9.91 -2.89
C ALA A 474 21.53 10.17 -1.48
N ALA A 475 20.65 9.28 -1.04
CA ALA A 475 19.97 9.37 0.25
C ALA A 475 20.07 8.05 1.02
N ARG A 476 20.06 8.14 2.35
CA ARG A 476 19.78 7.01 3.25
C ARG A 476 18.72 7.43 4.25
N MET A 477 17.80 6.51 4.53
CA MET A 477 16.69 6.72 5.46
C MET A 477 16.44 5.44 6.25
N ARG A 478 16.20 5.55 7.55
CA ARG A 478 15.60 4.48 8.35
C ARG A 478 14.16 4.84 8.67
N LEU A 479 13.22 4.06 8.17
CA LEU A 479 11.79 4.20 8.43
C LEU A 479 11.37 3.24 9.53
N LYS A 480 10.95 3.78 10.68
CA LYS A 480 10.37 3.02 11.79
C LYS A 480 8.92 3.40 11.99
N ILE A 481 8.03 2.41 12.01
CA ILE A 481 6.61 2.56 12.36
C ILE A 481 6.35 1.66 13.57
N ALA A 482 5.87 2.23 14.67
CA ALA A 482 5.50 1.48 15.85
C ALA A 482 4.29 2.14 16.52
N GLY A 483 3.19 1.39 16.68
CA GLY A 483 2.05 1.87 17.46
C GLY A 483 1.37 3.12 16.89
N ALA A 484 1.29 3.23 15.56
CA ALA A 484 0.80 4.43 14.83
C ALA A 484 1.69 5.67 14.90
N ARG A 485 2.92 5.54 15.39
CA ARG A 485 3.97 6.56 15.29
C ARG A 485 5.01 6.15 14.26
N MET A 486 5.14 6.96 13.22
CA MET A 486 6.18 6.86 12.20
C MET A 486 7.36 7.79 12.55
N THR A 487 8.57 7.32 12.28
CA THR A 487 9.82 8.08 12.39
C THR A 487 10.68 7.74 11.20
N ALA A 488 10.94 8.73 10.35
CA ALA A 488 11.92 8.65 9.27
C ALA A 488 13.19 9.39 9.71
N ASP A 489 14.27 8.65 9.92
CA ASP A 489 15.59 9.20 10.27
C ASP A 489 16.45 9.22 9.01
N ILE A 490 16.83 10.40 8.54
CA ILE A 490 17.50 10.65 7.25
C ILE A 490 18.90 11.19 7.55
N PRO A 491 19.89 10.31 7.85
CA PRO A 491 21.24 10.75 8.22
C PRO A 491 22.00 11.44 7.08
N GLN A 492 21.62 11.20 5.83
CA GLN A 492 22.21 11.86 4.66
C GLN A 492 21.22 11.93 3.49
N ILE A 493 21.21 13.07 2.80
CA ILE A 493 20.54 13.29 1.52
C ILE A 493 21.28 14.39 0.74
N GLY A 494 21.61 14.13 -0.54
CA GLY A 494 22.30 15.10 -1.39
C GLY A 494 21.35 16.13 -2.00
N PHE A 495 21.72 17.42 -2.01
CA PHE A 495 20.91 18.49 -2.60
C PHE A 495 21.81 19.48 -3.35
N TYR A 496 21.67 19.58 -4.67
CA TYR A 496 22.29 20.62 -5.51
C TYR A 496 23.75 20.96 -5.12
N LYS A 497 24.65 19.96 -5.27
CA LYS A 497 26.08 19.96 -4.84
C LYS A 497 26.34 19.91 -3.33
N GLY A 498 25.40 20.35 -2.52
CA GLY A 498 25.42 20.23 -1.06
C GLY A 498 24.79 18.96 -0.53
N GLY A 499 24.47 18.96 0.76
CA GLY A 499 23.78 17.86 1.41
C GLY A 499 23.06 18.29 2.67
N GLY A 500 22.27 17.37 3.21
CA GLY A 500 21.54 17.57 4.44
C GLY A 500 21.31 16.28 5.22
N SER A 501 20.73 16.45 6.39
CA SER A 501 20.18 15.40 7.23
C SER A 501 18.85 15.87 7.81
N GLY A 502 18.02 14.94 8.24
CA GLY A 502 16.79 15.30 8.92
C GLY A 502 16.13 14.14 9.63
N LYS A 503 15.08 14.47 10.36
CA LYS A 503 14.25 13.54 11.09
C LYS A 503 12.81 14.01 11.04
N LEU A 504 11.94 13.20 10.47
CA LEU A 504 10.50 13.42 10.47
C LEU A 504 9.84 12.43 11.42
N VAL A 505 8.90 12.92 12.23
CA VAL A 505 8.06 12.12 13.11
C VAL A 505 6.60 12.46 12.84
N VAL A 506 5.78 11.43 12.62
CA VAL A 506 4.32 11.56 12.50
C VAL A 506 3.67 10.64 13.52
N ASP A 507 2.89 11.18 14.44
CA ASP A 507 2.17 10.41 15.45
C ASP A 507 0.66 10.48 15.20
N ALA A 508 0.10 9.35 14.74
CA ALA A 508 -1.32 9.16 14.45
C ALA A 508 -2.01 8.25 15.48
N ALA A 509 -1.45 8.13 16.70
CA ALA A 509 -2.10 7.42 17.79
C ALA A 509 -3.37 8.15 18.29
N LYS A 510 -3.37 9.49 18.22
CA LYS A 510 -4.50 10.36 18.56
C LYS A 510 -5.37 10.70 17.34
N ALA A 511 -6.57 11.24 17.57
CA ALA A 511 -7.48 11.67 16.51
C ALA A 511 -6.97 12.90 15.73
N THR A 512 -6.35 13.85 16.44
CA THR A 512 -5.53 14.90 15.83
C THR A 512 -4.08 14.42 15.84
N PRO A 513 -3.45 14.18 14.68
CA PRO A 513 -2.08 13.73 14.62
C PRO A 513 -1.11 14.86 14.94
N SER A 514 0.05 14.53 15.52
CA SER A 514 1.14 15.48 15.75
C SER A 514 2.32 15.16 14.85
N ILE A 515 2.92 16.19 14.26
CA ILE A 515 4.05 16.09 13.32
C ILE A 515 5.21 16.89 13.90
N ALA A 516 6.41 16.33 13.88
CA ALA A 516 7.62 17.02 14.31
C ALA A 516 8.76 16.78 13.32
N GLY A 517 9.57 17.81 13.11
CA GLY A 517 10.69 17.80 12.16
C GLY A 517 11.95 18.41 12.76
N ASP A 518 13.10 17.83 12.43
CA ASP A 518 14.40 18.49 12.53
C ASP A 518 15.10 18.32 11.18
N PHE A 519 15.49 19.41 10.53
CA PHE A 519 16.08 19.41 9.19
C PHE A 519 17.29 20.33 9.17
N LYS A 520 18.38 19.86 8.57
CA LYS A 520 19.64 20.60 8.43
C LYS A 520 20.18 20.39 7.02
N MET A 521 20.46 21.48 6.31
CA MET A 521 21.11 21.48 5.01
C MET A 521 22.35 22.37 5.07
N ALA A 522 23.39 22.02 4.32
CA ALA A 522 24.64 22.76 4.24
C ALA A 522 25.20 22.71 2.81
N SER A 523 25.80 23.83 2.40
CA SER A 523 26.43 24.01 1.09
C SER A 523 25.52 23.71 -0.10
N VAL A 524 24.22 23.99 0.01
CA VAL A 524 23.24 23.78 -1.08
C VAL A 524 23.27 24.98 -2.02
N ASP A 525 23.31 24.74 -3.32
CA ASP A 525 23.17 25.78 -4.35
C ASP A 525 21.72 26.31 -4.32
N ALA A 526 21.54 27.54 -3.84
CA ALA A 526 20.23 28.07 -3.50
C ALA A 526 19.34 28.31 -4.72
N ASN A 527 19.94 28.56 -5.89
CA ASN A 527 19.18 28.91 -7.10
C ASN A 527 18.33 27.75 -7.63
N PRO A 528 18.89 26.58 -8.01
CA PRO A 528 18.08 25.46 -8.47
C PRO A 528 17.12 24.99 -7.37
N PHE A 529 17.53 25.01 -6.09
CA PHE A 529 16.65 24.70 -4.96
C PHE A 529 15.40 25.60 -4.91
N THR A 530 15.54 26.93 -5.02
CA THR A 530 14.37 27.85 -4.99
C THR A 530 13.57 27.83 -6.29
N VAL A 531 14.18 27.50 -7.43
CA VAL A 531 13.47 27.26 -8.69
C VAL A 531 12.61 26.01 -8.58
N ASP A 532 13.15 24.89 -8.12
CA ASP A 532 12.41 23.62 -8.09
C ASP A 532 11.32 23.62 -7.00
N LEU A 533 11.64 24.11 -5.78
CA LEU A 533 10.72 24.15 -4.63
C LEU A 533 9.65 25.25 -4.72
N MET A 534 10.02 26.46 -5.15
CA MET A 534 9.16 27.66 -5.06
C MET A 534 8.87 28.32 -6.41
N LYS A 535 9.36 27.77 -7.53
CA LYS A 535 9.28 28.37 -8.88
C LYS A 535 9.86 29.79 -8.93
N MET A 536 10.85 30.08 -8.07
CA MET A 536 11.40 31.42 -7.89
C MET A 536 12.88 31.50 -8.32
N ASP A 537 13.13 31.95 -9.55
CA ASP A 537 14.48 32.33 -9.99
C ASP A 537 14.89 33.73 -9.48
N ARG A 538 15.05 33.88 -8.16
CA ARG A 538 15.49 35.15 -7.55
C ARG A 538 16.64 35.07 -6.58
N VAL A 539 16.95 33.89 -6.05
CA VAL A 539 18.01 33.71 -5.06
C VAL A 539 19.21 33.04 -5.72
N LEU A 540 20.40 33.60 -5.51
CA LEU A 540 21.69 33.03 -5.88
C LEU A 540 22.58 32.96 -4.63
N GLY A 541 23.44 31.95 -4.54
CA GLY A 541 24.41 31.78 -3.46
C GLY A 541 24.50 30.33 -2.98
N LEU A 542 25.47 30.07 -2.11
CA LEU A 542 25.67 28.78 -1.47
C LEU A 542 25.18 28.85 -0.01
N GLY A 543 24.32 27.91 0.42
CA GLY A 543 23.55 28.10 1.65
C GLY A 543 23.47 26.94 2.64
N GLY A 544 23.30 27.32 3.90
CA GLY A 544 22.80 26.48 4.97
C GLY A 544 21.34 26.81 5.32
N PHE A 545 20.61 25.79 5.77
CA PHE A 545 19.26 25.94 6.30
C PHE A 545 19.06 25.01 7.49
N THR A 546 18.43 25.50 8.55
CA THR A 546 18.05 24.70 9.71
C THR A 546 16.61 24.98 10.09
N LEU A 547 15.86 23.94 10.43
CA LEU A 547 14.49 24.03 10.92
C LEU A 547 14.20 22.89 11.90
N THR A 548 13.82 23.24 13.13
CA THR A 548 13.18 22.32 14.08
C THR A 548 11.75 22.80 14.32
N PHE A 549 10.74 21.95 14.10
CA PHE A 549 9.33 22.30 14.27
C PHE A 549 8.50 21.19 14.92
N ASN A 550 7.34 21.58 15.47
CA ASN A 550 6.24 20.71 15.86
C ASN A 550 4.92 21.33 15.38
N ALA A 551 3.94 20.50 15.04
CA ALA A 551 2.61 20.94 14.61
C ALA A 551 1.54 19.87 14.94
N THR A 552 0.27 20.23 14.94
CA THR A 552 -0.86 19.31 15.15
C THR A 552 -2.01 19.61 14.19
N GLY A 553 -2.30 18.73 13.25
CA GLY A 553 -3.35 18.99 12.27
C GLY A 553 -3.65 17.81 11.36
N SER A 554 -4.93 17.61 11.03
CA SER A 554 -5.38 16.60 10.07
C SER A 554 -5.51 17.11 8.63
N SER A 555 -5.22 18.40 8.38
CA SER A 555 -5.14 19.02 7.04
C SER A 555 -3.85 19.84 6.91
N GLN A 556 -3.43 20.19 5.69
CA GLN A 556 -2.23 21.02 5.47
C GLN A 556 -2.37 22.37 6.18
N LYS A 557 -3.55 22.99 6.07
CA LYS A 557 -3.85 24.26 6.73
C LYS A 557 -3.75 24.18 8.25
N ALA A 558 -4.34 23.16 8.88
CA ALA A 558 -4.27 22.96 10.33
C ALA A 558 -2.83 22.71 10.82
N ILE A 559 -1.98 22.08 10.01
CA ILE A 559 -0.53 21.97 10.29
C ILE A 559 0.11 23.36 10.30
N MET A 560 -0.15 24.19 9.28
CA MET A 560 0.44 25.52 9.18
C MET A 560 -0.06 26.49 10.26
N GLU A 561 -1.32 26.35 10.69
CA GLU A 561 -1.94 27.15 11.76
C GLU A 561 -1.39 26.79 13.16
N SER A 562 -0.95 25.56 13.37
CA SER A 562 -0.41 25.07 14.65
C SER A 562 1.11 24.91 14.66
N LEU A 563 1.80 25.47 13.66
CA LEU A 563 3.24 25.24 13.49
C LEU A 563 4.04 26.10 14.48
N ASP A 564 4.64 25.44 15.45
CA ASP A 564 5.65 26.00 16.36
C ASP A 564 7.04 25.55 15.92
N GLY A 565 8.02 26.45 15.93
CA GLY A 565 9.36 26.08 15.51
C GLY A 565 10.42 27.15 15.67
N LYS A 566 11.63 26.78 15.27
CA LYS A 566 12.79 27.68 15.18
C LYS A 566 13.71 27.22 14.07
N GLY A 567 14.43 28.16 13.49
CA GLY A 567 15.36 27.87 12.41
C GLY A 567 16.24 29.04 12.06
N GLY A 568 16.98 28.87 10.98
CA GLY A 568 17.85 29.87 10.44
C GLY A 568 18.31 29.51 9.05
N PHE A 569 18.76 30.53 8.33
CA PHE A 569 19.23 30.43 6.96
C PHE A 569 20.43 31.34 6.80
N ASP A 570 21.49 30.79 6.20
CA ASP A 570 22.72 31.48 5.87
C ASP A 570 23.02 31.28 4.39
N LEU A 571 23.51 32.33 3.74
CA LEU A 571 23.81 32.35 2.31
C LEU A 571 25.11 33.12 2.09
N ALA A 572 26.09 32.48 1.45
CA ALA A 572 27.37 33.07 1.10
C ALA A 572 27.46 33.33 -0.41
N ASP A 573 28.26 34.35 -0.78
CA ASP A 573 28.67 34.68 -2.15
C ASP A 573 27.50 34.65 -3.16
N GLY A 574 26.45 35.40 -2.83
CA GLY A 574 25.15 35.32 -3.49
C GLY A 574 24.65 36.65 -4.04
N ALA A 575 23.45 36.60 -4.64
CA ALA A 575 22.77 37.78 -5.14
C ALA A 575 21.24 37.60 -5.17
N LEU A 576 20.51 38.69 -4.99
CA LEU A 576 19.06 38.75 -5.24
C LEU A 576 18.82 39.27 -6.66
N LYS A 577 18.26 38.46 -7.57
CA LYS A 577 17.88 38.87 -8.93
C LYS A 577 16.57 39.67 -8.94
N GLY A 578 16.40 40.53 -9.95
CA GLY A 578 15.22 41.36 -10.17
C GLY A 578 15.12 42.59 -9.24
N ILE A 579 16.17 42.90 -8.46
CA ILE A 579 16.20 44.08 -7.59
C ILE A 579 17.62 44.54 -7.30
N ASN A 580 17.89 45.84 -7.42
CA ASN A 580 19.13 46.49 -7.04
C ASN A 580 18.90 47.51 -5.91
N ILE A 581 19.03 47.03 -4.67
CA ILE A 581 18.77 47.83 -3.45
C ILE A 581 19.75 49.01 -3.35
N ALA A 582 20.98 48.87 -3.85
CA ALA A 582 21.95 49.97 -3.91
C ALA A 582 21.48 51.09 -4.85
N LYS A 583 20.94 50.77 -6.04
CA LYS A 583 20.34 51.76 -6.95
C LYS A 583 19.11 52.44 -6.33
N ILE A 584 18.24 51.70 -5.63
CA ILE A 584 17.10 52.29 -4.90
C ILE A 584 17.60 53.29 -3.84
N ALA A 585 18.57 52.88 -3.00
CA ALA A 585 19.12 53.72 -1.95
C ALA A 585 19.79 54.98 -2.52
N ALA A 586 20.66 54.84 -3.52
CA ALA A 586 21.32 55.96 -4.18
C ALA A 586 20.33 56.97 -4.80
N SER A 587 19.22 56.49 -5.34
CA SER A 587 18.19 57.32 -5.98
C SER A 587 17.40 58.15 -4.96
N VAL A 588 17.06 57.57 -3.82
CA VAL A 588 16.40 58.30 -2.72
C VAL A 588 17.38 59.27 -2.04
N THR A 589 18.66 58.93 -1.89
CA THR A 589 19.68 59.89 -1.41
C THR A 589 19.79 61.10 -2.34
N LYS A 590 19.81 60.90 -3.67
CA LYS A 590 19.79 62.01 -4.64
C LYS A 590 18.55 62.89 -4.52
N LEU A 591 17.36 62.32 -4.23
CA LEU A 591 16.15 63.11 -3.96
C LEU A 591 16.27 63.92 -2.65
N TYR A 592 16.92 63.34 -1.63
CA TYR A 592 17.14 63.98 -0.33
C TYR A 592 18.11 65.17 -0.43
N GLU A 593 19.18 65.03 -1.22
CA GLU A 593 20.14 66.10 -1.49
C GLU A 593 19.59 67.14 -2.50
N GLY A 594 18.71 66.73 -3.42
CA GLY A 594 18.06 67.56 -4.43
C GLY A 594 16.77 68.28 -4.00
N GLY A 595 16.45 68.28 -2.71
CA GLY A 595 15.34 69.09 -2.15
C GLY A 595 13.92 68.62 -2.49
N LEU A 596 13.70 67.32 -2.71
CA LEU A 596 12.37 66.71 -2.93
C LEU A 596 11.60 67.19 -4.19
N THR A 597 12.26 67.88 -5.12
CA THR A 597 11.61 68.61 -6.24
C THR A 597 11.01 67.76 -7.35
N ASN A 598 11.28 66.45 -7.42
CA ASN A 598 10.72 65.57 -8.45
C ASN A 598 10.41 64.14 -7.92
N PRO A 599 9.18 63.89 -7.44
CA PRO A 599 8.76 62.56 -7.00
C PRO A 599 8.75 61.50 -8.11
N ALA A 600 8.41 61.91 -9.35
CA ALA A 600 8.34 60.99 -10.49
C ALA A 600 9.70 60.38 -10.83
N ALA A 601 10.79 61.12 -10.64
CA ALA A 601 12.15 60.62 -10.81
C ALA A 601 12.48 59.44 -9.86
N VAL A 602 11.94 59.43 -8.64
CA VAL A 602 12.13 58.29 -7.71
C VAL A 602 11.26 57.10 -8.10
N THR A 603 10.03 57.31 -8.56
CA THR A 603 9.20 56.22 -9.10
C THR A 603 9.90 55.55 -10.30
N SER A 604 10.43 56.35 -11.24
CA SER A 604 11.18 55.84 -12.38
C SER A 604 12.47 55.13 -11.96
N ALA A 605 13.22 55.66 -10.99
CA ALA A 605 14.47 55.04 -10.52
C ALA A 605 14.23 53.75 -9.70
N ILE A 606 13.10 53.64 -9.00
CA ILE A 606 12.68 52.39 -8.34
C ILE A 606 12.24 51.34 -9.38
N ALA A 607 11.59 51.76 -10.47
CA ALA A 607 11.24 50.87 -11.58
C ALA A 607 12.50 50.39 -12.35
N GLU A 608 13.45 51.29 -12.60
CA GLU A 608 14.78 50.99 -13.14
C GLU A 608 15.48 49.92 -12.31
N ALA A 609 15.57 50.13 -11.00
CA ALA A 609 16.21 49.23 -10.05
C ALA A 609 15.44 47.91 -9.76
N ARG A 610 14.40 47.61 -10.52
CA ARG A 610 13.59 46.37 -10.46
C ARG A 610 13.47 45.65 -11.81
N ARG A 611 14.27 46.02 -12.81
CA ARG A 611 14.28 45.25 -14.06
C ARG A 611 14.79 43.82 -13.83
N PRO A 612 14.40 42.85 -14.68
CA PRO A 612 14.80 41.44 -14.50
C PRO A 612 16.31 41.19 -14.47
N ASP A 613 17.09 42.05 -15.13
CA ASP A 613 18.56 42.03 -15.20
C ASP A 613 19.25 42.68 -13.98
N GLU A 614 18.51 43.44 -13.16
CA GLU A 614 19.06 44.02 -11.93
C GLU A 614 19.33 42.96 -10.87
N ARG A 615 20.35 43.19 -10.04
CA ARG A 615 20.62 42.36 -8.88
C ARG A 615 21.23 43.12 -7.71
N THR A 616 21.15 42.52 -6.53
CA THR A 616 21.83 42.97 -5.31
C THR A 616 22.79 41.88 -4.85
N ASP A 617 24.07 42.06 -5.15
CA ASP A 617 25.17 41.17 -4.71
C ASP A 617 25.45 41.29 -3.20
N PHE A 618 25.74 40.16 -2.55
CA PHE A 618 26.14 40.07 -1.14
C PHE A 618 27.20 38.99 -0.91
N SER A 619 28.15 39.25 -0.01
CA SER A 619 29.08 38.22 0.47
C SER A 619 28.43 37.32 1.52
N LYS A 620 27.46 37.85 2.27
CA LYS A 620 26.76 37.12 3.33
C LYS A 620 25.33 37.61 3.52
N PHE A 621 24.41 36.67 3.66
CA PHE A 621 23.05 36.86 4.14
C PHE A 621 22.84 35.90 5.32
N LEU A 622 22.28 36.40 6.43
CA LEU A 622 22.05 35.61 7.64
C LEU A 622 20.73 36.02 8.28
N THR A 623 19.93 35.03 8.68
CA THR A 623 18.77 35.25 9.55
C THR A 623 18.50 34.05 10.45
N THR A 624 17.90 34.32 11.61
CA THR A 624 17.30 33.31 12.48
C THR A 624 15.84 33.67 12.70
N PHE A 625 15.00 32.66 12.88
CA PHE A 625 13.57 32.85 13.06
C PHE A 625 12.99 31.90 14.11
N THR A 626 11.91 32.35 14.74
CA THR A 626 10.99 31.52 15.53
C THR A 626 9.63 31.52 14.88
N ILE A 627 8.83 30.49 15.12
CA ILE A 627 7.46 30.34 14.64
C ILE A 627 6.61 29.97 15.86
N VAL A 628 5.49 30.65 16.05
CA VAL A 628 4.49 30.37 17.08
C VAL A 628 3.12 30.47 16.43
N ASP A 629 2.29 29.42 16.52
CA ASP A 629 0.95 29.37 15.89
C ASP A 629 0.97 29.81 14.40
N GLY A 630 1.94 29.30 13.64
CA GLY A 630 2.14 29.66 12.23
C GLY A 630 2.65 31.09 11.96
N GLN A 631 2.86 31.91 12.99
CA GLN A 631 3.42 33.26 12.88
C GLN A 631 4.94 33.22 13.04
N MET A 632 5.66 33.28 11.92
CA MET A 632 7.11 33.39 11.91
C MET A 632 7.57 34.81 12.23
N GLN A 633 8.58 34.93 13.10
CA GLN A 633 9.26 36.17 13.44
C GLN A 633 10.77 36.00 13.25
N ALA A 634 11.36 36.84 12.41
CA ALA A 634 12.80 36.96 12.20
C ALA A 634 13.29 38.27 12.85
N PRO A 635 13.77 38.25 14.11
CA PRO A 635 14.15 39.47 14.84
C PRO A 635 15.47 40.08 14.36
N ASP A 636 16.25 39.34 13.56
CA ASP A 636 17.48 39.83 12.94
C ASP A 636 17.64 39.25 11.53
N ILE A 637 17.87 40.14 10.58
CA ILE A 637 18.17 39.87 9.18
C ILE A 637 19.39 40.71 8.85
N GLN A 638 20.50 40.06 8.51
CA GLN A 638 21.77 40.70 8.17
C GLN A 638 22.12 40.39 6.72
N LEU A 639 22.49 41.41 5.96
CA LEU A 639 23.09 41.27 4.64
C LEU A 639 24.33 42.17 4.56
N GLU A 640 25.46 41.56 4.22
CA GLU A 640 26.74 42.21 3.99
C GLU A 640 27.06 42.10 2.48
N GLY A 641 27.24 43.24 1.81
CA GLY A 641 27.60 43.30 0.40
C GLY A 641 28.67 44.37 0.13
N PRO A 642 29.26 44.39 -1.08
CA PRO A 642 30.42 45.23 -1.39
C PRO A 642 30.14 46.73 -1.22
N TYR A 643 28.93 47.17 -1.57
CA TYR A 643 28.53 48.59 -1.58
C TYR A 643 27.43 48.93 -0.56
N LEU A 644 26.93 47.95 0.19
CA LEU A 644 25.90 48.15 1.20
C LEU A 644 25.95 47.10 2.32
N THR A 645 25.55 47.51 3.51
CA THR A 645 25.19 46.63 4.63
C THR A 645 23.72 46.85 4.94
N MET A 646 22.99 45.83 5.39
CA MET A 646 21.56 45.94 5.64
C MET A 646 21.19 45.11 6.87
N THR A 647 20.50 45.76 7.80
CA THR A 647 19.94 45.14 9.01
C THR A 647 18.43 45.24 8.96
N GLY A 648 17.69 44.22 9.40
CA GLY A 648 16.23 44.24 9.31
C GLY A 648 15.51 43.28 10.25
N VAL A 649 14.19 43.34 10.21
CA VAL A 649 13.27 42.46 10.94
C VAL A 649 12.20 41.94 9.99
N GLY A 650 11.73 40.71 10.19
CA GLY A 650 10.73 40.07 9.36
C GLY A 650 9.59 39.45 10.16
N LYS A 651 8.39 39.49 9.60
CA LYS A 651 7.24 38.70 10.04
C LYS A 651 6.64 37.97 8.83
N VAL A 652 6.27 36.71 9.01
CA VAL A 652 5.57 35.92 8.00
C VAL A 652 4.40 35.18 8.66
N ASN A 653 3.19 35.40 8.15
CA ASN A 653 2.01 34.63 8.52
C ASN A 653 1.94 33.44 7.56
N LEU A 654 2.32 32.23 8.02
CA LEU A 654 2.35 31.04 7.18
C LEU A 654 0.94 30.62 6.72
N PRO A 655 -0.09 30.50 7.60
CA PRO A 655 -1.47 30.23 7.18
C PRO A 655 -2.01 31.23 6.16
N GLY A 656 -1.79 32.53 6.41
CA GLY A 656 -2.25 33.62 5.54
C GLY A 656 -1.34 33.90 4.34
N GLN A 657 -0.23 33.17 4.19
CA GLN A 657 0.77 33.31 3.13
C GLN A 657 1.25 34.76 2.92
N ALA A 658 1.37 35.53 4.00
CA ALA A 658 1.62 36.97 3.98
C ALA A 658 2.97 37.32 4.63
N VAL A 659 3.66 38.32 4.05
CA VAL A 659 5.00 38.75 4.46
C VAL A 659 5.01 40.24 4.84
N ASP A 660 5.76 40.62 5.87
CA ASP A 660 6.13 42.00 6.22
C ASP A 660 7.58 42.00 6.72
N ILE A 661 8.52 42.34 5.83
CA ILE A 661 9.95 42.46 6.12
C ILE A 661 10.36 43.93 5.99
N ARG A 662 11.07 44.43 7.00
CA ARG A 662 11.52 45.82 7.07
C ARG A 662 13.03 45.85 7.18
N LEU A 663 13.66 46.53 6.24
CA LEU A 663 15.09 46.51 5.98
C LEU A 663 15.66 47.93 6.08
N LEU A 664 16.81 48.07 6.71
CA LEU A 664 17.54 49.32 6.88
C LEU A 664 18.89 49.20 6.15
N PRO A 665 18.92 49.35 4.81
CA PRO A 665 20.16 49.45 4.06
C PRO A 665 20.94 50.71 4.47
N ARG A 666 22.26 50.54 4.60
CA ARG A 666 23.27 51.58 4.84
C ARG A 666 24.38 51.37 3.81
N ALA A 667 24.83 52.44 3.15
CA ALA A 667 26.01 52.36 2.30
C ALA A 667 27.22 51.86 3.13
N SER A 668 28.02 50.95 2.57
CA SER A 668 29.38 50.74 3.08
C SER A 668 30.23 51.99 2.79
N ALA A 669 31.36 52.15 3.48
CA ALA A 669 32.21 53.33 3.30
C ALA A 669 32.65 53.46 1.84
N SER A 670 32.52 54.66 1.26
CA SER A 670 32.84 54.89 -0.14
C SER A 670 34.36 54.77 -0.38
N ALA A 671 34.73 54.37 -1.60
CA ALA A 671 36.12 54.05 -1.98
C ALA A 671 37.11 55.24 -1.86
N ASP A 672 36.59 56.46 -1.69
CA ASP A 672 37.31 57.71 -1.49
C ASP A 672 37.54 58.09 -0.01
N GLY A 673 37.28 57.17 0.93
CA GLY A 673 37.76 57.28 2.32
C GLY A 673 37.09 58.36 3.19
N LYS A 674 36.08 59.04 2.67
CA LYS A 674 35.24 60.00 3.42
C LYS A 674 34.07 59.26 4.06
N GLU A 675 33.71 59.64 5.29
CA GLU A 675 32.50 59.10 5.94
C GLU A 675 31.26 59.43 5.10
N GLY A 676 30.75 58.43 4.38
CA GLY A 676 29.49 58.54 3.65
C GLY A 676 28.36 58.90 4.61
N ARG A 677 27.59 59.94 4.29
CA ARG A 677 26.47 60.37 5.13
C ARG A 677 25.54 59.19 5.41
N LYS A 678 25.21 59.00 6.69
CA LYS A 678 24.48 57.86 7.25
C LYS A 678 22.97 57.90 6.92
N VAL A 679 22.63 58.10 5.64
CA VAL A 679 21.24 58.10 5.15
C VAL A 679 20.81 56.64 4.96
N ALA A 680 20.31 56.04 6.04
CA ALA A 680 19.61 54.77 5.94
C ALA A 680 18.22 55.02 5.34
N ILE A 681 17.86 54.28 4.30
CA ILE A 681 16.56 54.43 3.61
C ILE A 681 15.74 53.18 3.90
N PRO A 682 14.74 53.27 4.78
CA PRO A 682 13.89 52.14 5.12
C PRO A 682 13.22 51.53 3.88
N VAL A 683 13.38 50.22 3.69
CA VAL A 683 12.75 49.43 2.61
C VAL A 683 11.78 48.44 3.25
N LYS A 684 10.57 48.33 2.70
CA LYS A 684 9.55 47.35 3.11
C LYS A 684 9.29 46.36 1.99
N ILE A 685 9.22 45.08 2.34
CA ILE A 685 8.74 43.99 1.49
C ILE A 685 7.44 43.50 2.13
N GLY A 686 6.33 43.54 1.40
CA GLY A 686 5.00 43.23 1.90
C GLY A 686 4.19 42.35 0.94
N GLY A 687 2.94 42.04 1.28
CA GLY A 687 2.02 41.34 0.37
C GLY A 687 1.95 39.84 0.64
N THR A 688 1.58 39.06 -0.38
CA THR A 688 1.45 37.59 -0.28
C THR A 688 2.61 36.88 -0.99
N PHE A 689 2.75 35.57 -0.78
CA PHE A 689 3.74 34.75 -1.50
C PHE A 689 3.56 34.80 -3.03
N SER A 690 2.31 34.84 -3.50
CA SER A 690 1.98 34.97 -4.93
C SER A 690 2.16 36.39 -5.48
N ALA A 691 1.96 37.42 -4.63
CA ALA A 691 2.03 38.83 -5.02
C ALA A 691 2.92 39.65 -4.05
N PRO A 692 4.24 39.42 -4.04
CA PRO A 692 5.16 40.18 -3.19
C PRO A 692 5.32 41.61 -3.71
N THR A 693 5.15 42.56 -2.81
CA THR A 693 5.36 43.99 -3.03
C THR A 693 6.67 44.44 -2.39
N VAL A 694 7.34 45.41 -3.01
CA VAL A 694 8.53 46.07 -2.43
C VAL A 694 8.29 47.58 -2.49
N GLY A 695 8.76 48.34 -1.50
CA GLY A 695 8.62 49.79 -1.45
C GLY A 695 9.59 50.46 -0.49
N VAL A 696 9.62 51.78 -0.50
CA VAL A 696 10.26 52.57 0.57
C VAL A 696 9.27 52.65 1.73
N ASP A 697 9.73 52.42 2.96
CA ASP A 697 8.91 52.60 4.16
C ASP A 697 8.86 54.10 4.51
N ILE A 698 7.85 54.77 3.93
CA ILE A 698 7.62 56.22 4.09
C ILE A 698 7.31 56.57 5.54
N GLU A 699 6.64 55.69 6.29
CA GLU A 699 6.34 55.92 7.72
C GLU A 699 7.63 55.96 8.54
N ALA A 700 8.52 55.00 8.34
CA ALA A 700 9.83 54.96 8.98
C ALA A 700 10.71 56.15 8.56
N LEU A 701 10.66 56.56 7.29
CA LEU A 701 11.40 57.73 6.78
C LEU A 701 10.91 59.04 7.41
N VAL A 702 9.60 59.25 7.53
CA VAL A 702 8.99 60.42 8.19
C VAL A 702 9.30 60.42 9.69
N ARG A 703 9.20 59.26 10.37
CA ARG A 703 9.52 59.13 11.80
C ARG A 703 10.99 59.43 12.09
N GLY A 704 11.92 58.88 11.31
CA GLY A 704 13.35 59.16 11.43
C GLY A 704 13.67 60.64 11.26
N ARG A 705 12.94 61.35 10.39
CA ARG A 705 13.08 62.80 10.23
C ARG A 705 12.61 63.58 11.46
N ALA A 706 11.48 63.18 12.05
CA ALA A 706 10.97 63.80 13.28
C ALA A 706 11.97 63.62 14.45
N GLU A 707 12.48 62.40 14.63
CA GLU A 707 13.50 62.08 15.63
C GLU A 707 14.82 62.83 15.40
N GLN A 708 15.31 62.91 14.16
CA GLN A 708 16.50 63.71 13.84
C GLN A 708 16.30 65.21 14.06
N THR A 709 15.11 65.74 13.78
CA THR A 709 14.77 67.15 14.00
C THR A 709 14.73 67.46 15.49
N VAL A 710 14.06 66.63 16.29
CA VAL A 710 14.03 66.73 17.75
C VAL A 710 15.45 66.61 18.33
N LYS A 711 16.24 65.64 17.88
CA LYS A 711 17.60 65.45 18.36
C LYS A 711 18.52 66.62 17.99
N GLY A 712 18.45 67.13 16.76
CA GLY A 712 19.20 68.31 16.34
C GLY A 712 18.80 69.60 17.09
N LEU A 713 17.53 69.72 17.50
CA LEU A 713 17.08 70.80 18.39
C LEU A 713 17.60 70.64 19.82
N LEU A 714 17.64 69.42 20.38
CA LEU A 714 18.26 69.16 21.68
C LEU A 714 19.78 69.38 21.66
N ASP A 715 20.48 68.87 20.66
CA ASP A 715 21.94 69.02 20.53
C ASP A 715 22.32 70.50 20.35
N ASN A 716 21.55 71.28 19.58
CA ASN A 716 21.74 72.75 19.49
C ASN A 716 21.40 73.48 20.79
N ALA A 717 20.39 73.03 21.55
CA ALA A 717 20.04 73.61 22.85
C ALA A 717 21.11 73.31 23.92
N LEU A 718 21.81 72.17 23.82
CA LEU A 718 22.87 71.74 24.74
C LEU A 718 24.27 72.23 24.32
N GLY A 719 24.48 72.54 23.03
CA GLY A 719 25.77 72.98 22.46
C GLY A 719 26.15 74.45 22.64
N GLY A 720 25.20 75.30 23.06
CA GLY A 720 25.47 76.61 23.66
C GLY A 720 26.04 77.72 22.77
N LYS A 721 25.16 78.48 22.09
CA LYS A 721 25.24 79.96 21.97
C LYS A 721 23.99 80.58 21.30
N GLY A 722 23.20 81.32 22.07
CA GLY A 722 22.38 82.44 21.57
C GLY A 722 20.86 82.26 21.49
N ALA A 723 20.16 83.09 22.28
CA ALA A 723 18.74 83.47 22.20
C ALA A 723 17.67 82.37 22.35
N ALA A 724 16.89 82.46 23.42
CA ALA A 724 15.66 81.69 23.61
C ALA A 724 14.57 82.17 22.64
N ALA A 725 14.10 81.26 21.78
CA ALA A 725 12.85 81.40 21.02
C ALA A 725 11.89 80.29 21.46
N ASP A 726 10.62 80.64 21.67
CA ASP A 726 9.59 79.73 22.18
C ASP A 726 9.32 78.58 21.17
N PRO A 727 9.66 77.32 21.51
CA PRO A 727 9.61 76.21 20.56
C PRO A 727 8.18 75.85 20.13
N GLY A 728 7.15 76.28 20.86
CA GLY A 728 5.75 76.06 20.46
C GLY A 728 5.34 76.84 19.22
N LYS A 729 5.96 78.01 18.96
CA LYS A 729 5.50 78.94 17.93
C LYS A 729 6.01 78.60 16.53
N ALA A 730 7.30 78.23 16.42
CA ALA A 730 7.91 77.81 15.15
C ALA A 730 7.30 76.52 14.57
N LEU A 731 6.82 75.62 15.44
CA LEU A 731 6.13 74.39 15.05
C LEU A 731 4.74 74.65 14.46
N LEU A 732 4.03 75.67 14.94
CA LEU A 732 2.69 76.04 14.44
C LEU A 732 2.76 76.78 13.10
N ASP A 733 3.67 77.74 12.94
CA ASP A 733 3.82 78.52 11.70
C ASP A 733 4.37 77.66 10.53
N GLY A 734 5.11 76.58 10.81
CA GLY A 734 5.59 75.65 9.79
C GLY A 734 4.55 74.61 9.32
N ILE A 735 3.49 74.37 10.09
CA ILE A 735 2.41 73.42 9.76
C ILE A 735 1.20 74.15 9.15
N LEU A 736 0.92 75.38 9.59
CA LEU A 736 -0.21 76.19 9.13
C LEU A 736 0.24 77.19 8.06
N GLY A 737 0.56 76.68 6.87
CA GLY A 737 0.90 77.49 5.70
C GLY A 737 -0.21 78.51 5.37
N ARG A 738 0.05 79.78 5.68
CA ARG A 738 -0.91 80.87 5.45
C ARG A 738 -0.56 81.61 4.15
N GLU A 739 -1.05 81.09 3.03
CA GLU A 739 -1.11 81.87 1.79
C GLU A 739 -1.94 83.14 2.01
N LYS A 740 -1.49 84.24 1.38
CA LYS A 740 -2.05 85.58 1.59
C LYS A 740 -2.91 85.96 0.39
N THR A 741 -4.21 85.70 0.49
CA THR A 741 -5.18 86.04 -0.57
C THR A 741 -5.25 87.56 -0.80
N PRO A 742 -5.34 88.06 -2.06
CA PRO A 742 -5.56 89.48 -2.36
C PRO A 742 -7.01 89.92 -2.09
N ALA A 743 -7.22 91.23 -1.93
CA ALA A 743 -8.55 91.82 -1.77
C ALA A 743 -9.30 91.96 -3.09
N ALA A 744 -10.64 91.91 -3.02
CA ALA A 744 -11.56 92.16 -4.12
C ALA A 744 -12.09 93.62 -4.12
N PRO A 745 -12.75 94.04 -5.21
CA PRO A 745 -13.89 94.97 -5.14
C PRO A 745 -15.20 94.32 -5.63
N ASP A 746 -16.33 94.94 -5.25
CA ASP A 746 -17.71 94.41 -5.36
C ASP A 746 -18.29 94.27 -6.77
N GLY A 747 -19.30 93.40 -6.94
CA GLY A 747 -19.93 93.18 -8.27
C GLY A 747 -21.14 92.23 -8.43
N ALA A 748 -22.07 92.16 -7.46
CA ALA A 748 -23.51 91.81 -7.63
C ALA A 748 -24.02 90.50 -8.31
N THR A 749 -25.02 89.89 -7.63
CA THR A 749 -26.18 89.09 -8.13
C THR A 749 -26.06 87.56 -8.35
N ALA A 750 -27.01 86.82 -7.75
CA ALA A 750 -27.35 85.41 -8.03
C ALA A 750 -28.66 85.31 -8.85
N PRO A 751 -28.98 84.16 -9.51
CA PRO A 751 -29.84 83.09 -8.94
C PRO A 751 -29.27 81.67 -9.20
N ALA A 752 -29.51 80.56 -8.46
CA ALA A 752 -30.70 79.87 -7.89
C ALA A 752 -31.10 78.58 -8.69
N SER A 753 -31.73 77.60 -8.01
CA SER A 753 -32.23 76.27 -8.47
C SER A 753 -31.19 75.15 -8.77
N GLU A 754 -31.40 73.85 -8.47
CA GLU A 754 -32.40 73.14 -7.62
C GLU A 754 -31.99 71.66 -7.29
N ALA A 755 -32.72 71.03 -6.34
CA ALA A 755 -32.80 69.61 -5.88
C ALA A 755 -32.00 68.47 -6.61
N ALA A 756 -31.32 67.49 -5.98
CA ALA A 756 -31.60 66.56 -4.84
C ALA A 756 -32.42 65.28 -5.21
N PRO A 757 -32.41 64.13 -4.48
CA PRO A 757 -31.51 63.59 -3.41
C PRO A 757 -31.20 62.04 -3.45
N ALA A 758 -30.48 61.56 -2.40
CA ALA A 758 -30.55 60.21 -1.76
C ALA A 758 -29.98 58.97 -2.51
N ALA A 759 -29.30 57.98 -1.90
CA ALA A 759 -28.86 57.71 -0.52
C ALA A 759 -27.50 56.92 -0.56
N GLU A 760 -26.86 56.35 0.46
CA GLU A 760 -27.15 56.14 1.91
C GLU A 760 -25.82 56.13 2.73
N GLU A 761 -25.69 55.40 3.85
CA GLU A 761 -24.55 55.53 4.80
C GLU A 761 -23.87 54.20 5.23
N ASP A 762 -22.58 54.28 5.65
CA ASP A 762 -21.75 53.19 6.20
C ASP A 762 -21.17 53.59 7.59
N PRO A 763 -21.43 52.84 8.68
CA PRO A 763 -21.12 53.25 10.06
C PRO A 763 -19.68 52.94 10.52
N ALA A 764 -18.73 53.82 10.17
CA ALA A 764 -17.34 53.76 10.63
C ALA A 764 -16.97 54.81 11.71
N LYS A 765 -17.77 54.96 12.78
CA LYS A 765 -17.47 55.89 13.91
C LYS A 765 -17.84 55.35 15.31
N SER A 766 -17.25 54.24 15.74
CA SER A 766 -17.08 53.96 17.18
C SER A 766 -15.88 53.04 17.43
N LEU A 767 -14.77 53.61 17.93
CA LEU A 767 -13.73 52.99 18.77
C LEU A 767 -12.51 53.95 18.90
N ALA A 768 -12.75 55.15 19.43
CA ALA A 768 -11.72 56.14 19.74
C ALA A 768 -12.04 56.95 21.02
N GLY A 769 -12.75 56.31 21.97
CA GLY A 769 -13.41 56.99 23.10
C GLY A 769 -13.12 56.46 24.51
N GLU A 770 -12.27 55.43 24.69
CA GLU A 770 -12.07 54.76 26.00
C GLU A 770 -10.60 54.60 26.44
N ALA A 771 -9.69 55.46 25.97
CA ALA A 771 -8.26 55.41 26.35
C ALA A 771 -7.83 56.44 27.43
N LEU A 772 -8.75 57.23 28.01
CA LEU A 772 -8.42 58.41 28.83
C LEU A 772 -9.17 58.53 30.18
N LYS A 773 -9.55 57.40 30.79
CA LYS A 773 -10.21 57.38 32.13
C LYS A 773 -9.43 56.66 33.24
N GLY A 774 -8.20 56.21 32.98
CA GLY A 774 -7.33 55.53 33.97
C GLY A 774 -6.35 56.44 34.72
N LEU A 775 -6.22 57.72 34.33
CA LEU A 775 -5.35 58.69 34.98
C LEU A 775 -6.13 59.50 36.03
N PHE A 776 -5.55 59.57 37.25
CA PHE A 776 -5.99 60.33 38.44
C PHE A 776 -7.13 59.72 39.31
N GLY A 777 -6.74 58.96 40.35
CA GLY A 777 -7.67 58.50 41.41
C GLY A 777 -7.05 57.66 42.55
N ARG A 778 -6.32 58.30 43.49
CA ARG A 778 -5.91 57.70 44.79
C ARG A 778 -7.15 57.53 45.72
N LYS A 779 -7.24 56.72 46.80
CA LYS A 779 -6.29 55.94 47.65
C LYS A 779 -7.10 55.06 48.63
N LYS A 780 -6.70 53.79 48.91
CA LYS A 780 -6.49 53.21 50.27
C LYS A 780 -6.15 51.69 50.22
N GLN A 781 -5.52 51.19 51.28
CA GLN A 781 -4.82 49.89 51.38
C GLN A 781 -5.40 49.08 52.58
N PRO A 782 -5.30 47.73 52.61
CA PRO A 782 -6.08 46.85 53.51
C PRO A 782 -5.34 46.46 54.80
N PRO A 783 -5.96 45.59 55.62
CA PRO A 783 -5.37 44.29 56.00
C PRO A 783 -6.45 43.16 56.04
N ALA A 784 -6.21 41.91 56.45
CA ALA A 784 -5.14 40.91 56.27
C ALA A 784 -5.58 39.61 57.01
N GLU A 785 -5.29 38.42 56.46
CA GLU A 785 -5.46 37.08 57.10
C GLU A 785 -6.94 36.72 57.51
N GLU A 786 -7.37 35.48 57.77
CA GLU A 786 -6.70 34.20 58.10
C GLU A 786 -7.58 32.97 57.67
N LYS A 787 -6.93 31.81 57.45
CA LYS A 787 -7.35 30.38 57.59
C LYS A 787 -8.78 29.81 57.32
N GLU A 788 -8.72 28.59 56.77
CA GLU A 788 -9.44 27.33 57.12
C GLU A 788 -10.76 26.85 56.47
N THR A 789 -10.66 25.60 55.96
CA THR A 789 -11.61 24.47 55.96
C THR A 789 -12.85 24.39 55.04
N THR A 790 -12.91 23.25 54.33
CA THR A 790 -14.09 22.41 53.97
C THR A 790 -15.34 23.08 53.38
N ASP A 791 -15.76 22.72 52.16
CA ASP A 791 -16.50 21.46 51.93
C ASP A 791 -16.67 21.12 50.43
N ALA A 792 -17.18 19.92 50.14
CA ALA A 792 -17.77 19.51 48.85
C ALA A 792 -19.25 19.11 49.09
N PRO A 793 -20.08 18.69 48.11
CA PRO A 793 -19.91 18.69 46.64
C PRO A 793 -21.11 19.31 45.88
N ASN A 794 -20.99 19.44 44.55
CA ASN A 794 -22.04 19.06 43.58
C ASN A 794 -21.45 18.93 42.17
#